data_AF-A0A2A4EBE2-F1
#
_entry.id   AF-A0A2A4EBE2-F1
#
_cell.length_a   1.000
_cell.length_b   1.000
_cell.length_c   1.000
_cell.angle_alpha   90.00
_cell.angle_beta   90.00
_cell.angle_gamma   90.00
#
_symmetry.space_group_name_H-M   'P 1'
#
loop_
_entity.id
_entity.type
_entity.pdbx_description
1 polymer ?
#
loop_
_entity_poly.entity_id
_entity_poly.type
_entity_poly.pdbx_seq_one_letter_code
_entity_poly.pdbx_strand_id
1 'polypeptide(L)'
;MTISRRAFLTAAAASSALVLLPTGRPDAAAASSASALPLHAPAEAARGQRLTNLAHLRFLLAEVPVAASATHTTFGIETAPTVRAPWTYADTDGAGGYRPVGGGTRDAVTGYWTQGAYNADDIARAAVVFLRDWKASGDTQSRDEARDVMRSLAFLQTVSGPNAGRVVLWQQEDGTLNPSAIPVELPDPSDSAESYWLARSVWAFGEGYAAFAAEDAAFAAFLLERLHLCLDALGRESLSRAGQFVRSDGRDLPAWLIAGGADATAEAMLGLAAAAEAGDRRSRDALATYGEAVAAMATDPRGGWPFGAVLPWTGSLGFWHAWGAAAPEALGRAGALLRRRDWVQASVADAGTFTPQVLASGGPHNAWAPLPAEAQIAYGAHGRVAGALAAAAAGGGEGLRLIAGLVAGWFFGANTAGQPVYDPETGVTFDGVETDGRINRNSGAESTIHGLLTMLLLDANPDVAALATSITGLRSFSGLRVLEAESARLSAGCVVERPAGGAWTGEGNLSGGAFVRVPAGETVEFDVTEAGGILHALIWRQAADAGDAVWEVYRGRKRLWSTRTPAGGTGDRGLTEADGMLVPQRLGDLPADAVVVRCTSRGDVRLDALVIQPAVATAVYATTSGSAVLYAEGTGRDQRVAALAPGSGRAYEADGSQRGQAVGGGKVRVRGGGFTVTR
;
A
#
# COMPACT_ATOMS: atom_id res chain seq x y z
N MET A 1 2.79 18.19 -22.50
CA MET A 1 3.73 17.11 -22.13
C MET A 1 3.47 16.79 -20.67
N THR A 2 2.71 15.73 -20.44
CA THR A 2 2.29 15.24 -19.12
C THR A 2 3.43 14.40 -18.54
N ILE A 3 4.12 14.93 -17.54
CA ILE A 3 5.03 14.14 -16.70
C ILE A 3 4.15 13.12 -15.95
N SER A 4 4.48 11.83 -16.00
CA SER A 4 3.66 10.78 -15.37
C SER A 4 3.63 10.96 -13.85
N ARG A 5 2.51 10.63 -13.19
CA ARG A 5 2.38 10.72 -11.72
C ARG A 5 3.37 9.84 -10.97
N ARG A 6 4.12 8.97 -11.66
CA ARG A 6 5.28 8.30 -11.06
C ARG A 6 6.36 9.30 -10.66
N ALA A 7 6.65 10.38 -11.39
CA ALA A 7 7.60 11.39 -10.91
C ALA A 7 7.16 12.02 -9.57
N PHE A 8 5.85 12.09 -9.34
CA PHE A 8 5.23 12.59 -8.11
C PHE A 8 5.23 11.54 -6.98
N LEU A 9 4.84 10.29 -7.26
CA LEU A 9 4.84 9.20 -6.27
C LEU A 9 6.25 8.67 -5.96
N THR A 10 7.18 8.70 -6.92
CA THR A 10 8.60 8.45 -6.68
C THR A 10 9.30 9.67 -6.08
N ALA A 11 8.80 10.91 -6.16
CA ALA A 11 9.42 12.00 -5.39
C ALA A 11 9.14 11.86 -3.89
N ALA A 12 7.96 11.35 -3.52
CA ALA A 12 7.64 11.02 -2.14
C ALA A 12 8.44 9.81 -1.60
N ALA A 13 8.81 8.84 -2.45
CA ALA A 13 9.57 7.65 -2.05
C ALA A 13 11.09 7.68 -2.36
N ALA A 14 11.55 8.49 -3.32
CA ALA A 14 12.95 8.49 -3.81
C ALA A 14 13.80 9.62 -3.23
N SER A 15 13.22 10.55 -2.46
CA SER A 15 13.99 11.52 -1.67
C SER A 15 14.90 10.84 -0.64
N SER A 16 14.66 9.55 -0.32
CA SER A 16 15.49 8.74 0.57
C SER A 16 16.77 8.14 -0.05
N ALA A 17 17.07 8.39 -1.34
CA ALA A 17 18.17 7.69 -2.06
C ALA A 17 19.24 8.58 -2.72
N LEU A 18 19.28 9.90 -2.49
CA LEU A 18 20.32 10.77 -3.06
C LEU A 18 21.37 11.20 -2.03
N VAL A 19 22.23 10.26 -1.64
CA VAL A 19 23.56 10.59 -1.09
C VAL A 19 24.57 10.50 -2.24
N LEU A 20 25.00 11.65 -2.74
CA LEU A 20 26.15 11.79 -3.63
C LEU A 20 27.42 11.33 -2.89
N LEU A 21 28.02 10.22 -3.32
CA LEU A 21 29.40 9.89 -2.98
C LEU A 21 30.33 10.26 -4.16
N PRO A 22 31.52 10.84 -3.89
CA PRO A 22 32.44 11.29 -4.92
C PRO A 22 33.15 10.13 -5.62
N THR A 23 33.47 10.34 -6.90
CA THR A 23 34.07 9.37 -7.81
C THR A 23 35.55 9.10 -7.51
N GLY A 24 35.87 7.85 -7.17
CA GLY A 24 37.24 7.33 -7.10
C GLY A 24 37.29 5.88 -7.61
N ARG A 25 38.21 5.58 -8.53
CA ARG A 25 38.39 4.28 -9.23
C ARG A 25 38.89 3.16 -8.28
N PRO A 26 38.69 1.87 -8.66
CA PRO A 26 38.81 0.74 -7.75
C PRO A 26 40.25 0.22 -7.68
N ASP A 27 40.68 -0.18 -6.49
CA ASP A 27 41.75 -1.17 -6.33
C ASP A 27 41.54 -2.02 -5.06
N ALA A 28 41.75 -3.33 -5.29
CA ALA A 28 42.12 -4.39 -4.37
C ALA A 28 41.27 -4.72 -3.11
N ALA A 29 40.88 -6.00 -3.08
CA ALA A 29 40.33 -6.77 -1.97
C ALA A 29 40.96 -6.50 -0.59
N ALA A 30 40.09 -6.31 0.41
CA ALA A 30 40.35 -6.71 1.79
C ALA A 30 39.01 -6.96 2.50
N ALA A 31 38.85 -8.16 3.05
CA ALA A 31 37.77 -8.49 3.96
C ALA A 31 37.82 -7.57 5.19
N SER A 32 36.75 -6.85 5.48
CA SER A 32 36.56 -6.21 6.78
C SER A 32 35.21 -6.63 7.37
N SER A 33 35.31 -7.23 8.54
CA SER A 33 34.22 -7.62 9.42
C SER A 33 33.38 -6.40 9.81
N ALA A 34 32.15 -6.31 9.30
CA ALA A 34 31.16 -5.37 9.80
C ALA A 34 30.72 -5.85 11.19
N SER A 35 31.04 -5.05 12.21
CA SER A 35 30.54 -5.23 13.57
C SER A 35 29.03 -5.02 13.55
N ALA A 36 28.27 -6.11 13.69
CA ALA A 36 26.84 -6.05 13.93
C ALA A 36 26.59 -5.40 15.29
N LEU A 37 25.95 -4.23 15.31
CA LEU A 37 25.30 -3.73 16.50
C LEU A 37 23.90 -4.34 16.54
N PRO A 38 23.59 -5.22 17.50
CA PRO A 38 22.25 -5.76 17.62
C PRO A 38 21.32 -4.66 18.14
N LEU A 39 20.21 -4.42 17.44
CA LEU A 39 18.94 -4.19 18.14
C LEU A 39 18.83 -5.36 19.11
N HIS A 40 18.77 -5.07 20.42
CA HIS A 40 18.71 -6.14 21.42
C HIS A 40 17.61 -7.11 21.01
N ALA A 41 17.95 -8.40 20.97
CA ALA A 41 16.95 -9.46 20.82
C ALA A 41 15.83 -9.16 21.82
N PRO A 42 14.54 -9.33 21.46
CA PRO A 42 13.45 -8.93 22.33
C PRO A 42 13.62 -9.64 23.66
N ALA A 43 13.99 -8.87 24.69
CA ALA A 43 13.95 -9.33 26.05
C ALA A 43 12.49 -9.64 26.31
N GLU A 44 12.16 -10.94 26.30
CA GLU A 44 10.93 -11.56 26.77
C GLU A 44 9.77 -10.56 26.86
N ALA A 45 9.18 -10.19 25.72
CA ALA A 45 8.09 -9.22 25.66
C ALA A 45 7.03 -9.65 26.68
N ALA A 46 6.98 -8.94 27.80
CA ALA A 46 6.13 -9.28 28.92
C ALA A 46 4.70 -9.18 28.39
N ARG A 47 3.99 -10.31 28.34
CA ARG A 47 2.57 -10.36 27.97
C ARG A 47 1.83 -9.26 28.76
N GLY A 48 1.40 -8.21 28.07
CA GLY A 48 0.67 -7.09 28.68
C GLY A 48 1.37 -5.71 28.67
N GLN A 49 2.54 -5.54 28.06
CA GLN A 49 3.09 -4.20 27.81
C GLN A 49 2.47 -3.56 26.55
N ARG A 50 2.14 -2.27 26.67
CA ARG A 50 1.68 -1.41 25.58
C ARG A 50 2.79 -1.28 24.53
N LEU A 51 2.45 -1.55 23.27
CA LEU A 51 3.37 -1.46 22.14
C LEU A 51 3.51 -0.03 21.64
N THR A 52 2.46 0.78 21.71
CA THR A 52 2.55 2.18 21.28
C THR A 52 3.51 2.96 22.19
N ASN A 53 4.51 3.57 21.56
CA ASN A 53 5.45 4.47 22.22
C ASN A 53 5.63 5.74 21.38
N LEU A 54 5.13 6.88 21.88
CA LEU A 54 5.11 8.14 21.14
C LEU A 54 6.41 8.93 21.20
N ALA A 55 7.46 8.43 21.86
CA ALA A 55 8.68 9.19 22.12
C ALA A 55 9.33 9.71 20.84
N HIS A 56 9.51 8.86 19.82
CA HIS A 56 10.09 9.28 18.55
C HIS A 56 9.21 10.26 17.76
N LEU A 57 7.87 10.06 17.73
CA LEU A 57 6.98 11.04 17.09
C LEU A 57 7.01 12.40 17.79
N ARG A 58 7.07 12.42 19.13
CA ARG A 58 7.23 13.64 19.92
C ARG A 58 8.59 14.31 19.69
N PHE A 59 9.66 13.53 19.48
CA PHE A 59 10.96 14.04 19.06
C PHE A 59 10.90 14.75 17.70
N LEU A 60 10.08 14.26 16.77
CA LEU A 60 9.87 14.90 15.47
C LEU A 60 9.03 16.18 15.56
N LEU A 61 8.29 16.44 16.65
CA LEU A 61 7.49 17.65 16.77
C LEU A 61 8.36 18.89 17.00
N ALA A 62 8.10 19.93 16.22
CA ALA A 62 8.69 21.25 16.39
C ALA A 62 7.60 22.32 16.57
N GLU A 63 7.93 23.37 17.30
CA GLU A 63 7.11 24.58 17.39
C GLU A 63 7.29 25.41 16.12
N VAL A 64 6.18 25.84 15.53
CA VAL A 64 6.16 26.61 14.28
C VAL A 64 5.40 27.91 14.52
N PRO A 65 6.04 29.08 14.33
CA PRO A 65 5.34 30.36 14.43
C PRO A 65 4.36 30.50 13.27
N VAL A 66 3.17 31.03 13.53
CA VAL A 66 2.15 31.27 12.50
C VAL A 66 1.58 32.67 12.61
N ALA A 67 1.34 33.30 11.47
CA ALA A 67 0.73 34.62 11.38
C ALA A 67 -0.50 34.54 10.48
N ALA A 68 -1.62 35.07 10.95
CA ALA A 68 -2.85 35.11 10.17
C ALA A 68 -2.63 35.94 8.89
N SER A 69 -3.19 35.45 7.79
CA SER A 69 -3.31 36.18 6.53
C SER A 69 -4.76 36.25 6.08
N ALA A 70 -5.04 36.92 4.96
CA ALA A 70 -6.37 36.97 4.38
C ALA A 70 -6.92 35.58 3.98
N THR A 71 -6.02 34.61 3.75
CA THR A 71 -6.35 33.28 3.21
C THR A 71 -5.96 32.12 4.14
N HIS A 72 -5.19 32.35 5.21
CA HIS A 72 -4.70 31.28 6.10
C HIS A 72 -4.80 31.71 7.56
N THR A 73 -5.45 30.89 8.39
CA THR A 73 -5.64 31.14 9.82
C THR A 73 -6.00 29.86 10.56
N THR A 74 -5.82 29.84 11.88
CA THR A 74 -6.14 28.68 12.72
C THR A 74 -6.83 29.07 14.03
N PHE A 75 -7.31 28.07 14.75
CA PHE A 75 -8.02 28.27 16.01
C PHE A 75 -7.12 28.98 17.03
N GLY A 76 -7.60 30.10 17.58
CA GLY A 76 -6.92 30.86 18.63
C GLY A 76 -5.61 31.50 18.21
N ILE A 77 -5.39 31.77 16.91
CA ILE A 77 -4.11 32.30 16.39
C ILE A 77 -3.66 33.61 17.06
N GLU A 78 -4.59 34.50 17.39
CA GLU A 78 -4.30 35.79 18.04
C GLU A 78 -3.74 35.65 19.46
N THR A 79 -4.16 34.60 20.17
CA THR A 79 -3.75 34.34 21.57
C THR A 79 -2.60 33.36 21.67
N ALA A 80 -2.40 32.53 20.65
CA ALA A 80 -1.37 31.50 20.61
C ALA A 80 -0.82 31.37 19.17
N PRO A 81 0.04 32.29 18.70
CA PRO A 81 0.57 32.32 17.33
C PRO A 81 1.69 31.29 17.10
N THR A 82 1.56 30.12 17.71
CA THR A 82 2.49 28.99 17.60
C THR A 82 1.68 27.70 17.54
N VAL A 83 2.06 26.82 16.62
CA VAL A 83 1.48 25.48 16.42
C VAL A 83 2.59 24.43 16.50
N ARG A 84 2.24 23.14 16.42
CA ARG A 84 3.22 22.04 16.37
C ARG A 84 3.08 21.25 15.08
N ALA A 85 4.21 20.94 14.45
CA ALA A 85 4.26 20.11 13.25
C ALA A 85 5.40 19.08 13.37
N PRO A 86 5.20 17.83 12.90
CA PRO A 86 6.29 16.87 12.80
C PRO A 86 7.19 17.22 11.62
N TRP A 87 8.50 17.18 11.85
CA TRP A 87 9.51 17.17 10.79
C TRP A 87 9.23 16.03 9.81
N THR A 88 9.35 16.32 8.51
CA THR A 88 9.06 15.36 7.44
C THR A 88 9.98 14.14 7.50
N TYR A 89 11.30 14.38 7.57
CA TYR A 89 12.32 13.33 7.55
C TYR A 89 13.19 13.34 8.81
N ALA A 90 13.83 12.20 9.07
CA ALA A 90 14.89 12.09 10.07
C ALA A 90 15.95 11.07 9.62
N ASP A 91 17.16 11.58 9.40
CA ASP A 91 18.31 10.78 9.00
C ASP A 91 18.93 10.08 10.20
N THR A 92 19.29 8.82 10.05
CA THR A 92 20.09 8.12 11.06
C THR A 92 21.55 8.59 11.04
N ASP A 93 22.15 8.74 12.22
CA ASP A 93 23.60 8.94 12.36
C ASP A 93 24.42 7.63 12.36
N GLY A 94 23.74 6.48 12.27
CA GLY A 94 24.33 5.14 12.32
C GLY A 94 24.74 4.66 13.72
N ALA A 95 24.68 5.52 14.74
CA ALA A 95 24.98 5.22 16.14
C ALA A 95 23.71 5.12 17.02
N GLY A 96 22.53 5.15 16.40
CA GLY A 96 21.23 5.05 17.07
C GLY A 96 20.54 6.41 17.30
N GLY A 97 21.17 7.51 16.88
CA GLY A 97 20.58 8.84 16.90
C GLY A 97 19.91 9.21 15.57
N TYR A 98 19.08 10.25 15.64
CA TYR A 98 18.36 10.80 14.49
C TYR A 98 18.52 12.32 14.42
N ARG A 99 18.58 12.84 13.19
CA ARG A 99 18.61 14.28 12.92
C ARG A 99 17.41 14.65 12.05
N PRO A 100 16.50 15.54 12.50
CA PRO A 100 15.38 15.99 11.68
C PRO A 100 15.86 16.76 10.45
N VAL A 101 15.17 16.56 9.33
CA VAL A 101 15.52 17.13 8.00
C VAL A 101 14.23 17.51 7.27
N GLY A 102 14.25 18.65 6.57
CA GLY A 102 13.18 19.02 5.64
C GLY A 102 13.31 18.31 4.29
N GLY A 103 12.30 18.46 3.44
CA GLY A 103 12.26 17.87 2.11
C GLY A 103 13.07 18.64 1.07
N GLY A 104 13.80 17.87 0.26
CA GLY A 104 14.67 18.38 -0.78
C GLY A 104 15.98 18.97 -0.24
N THR A 105 16.55 19.91 -0.99
CA THR A 105 17.84 20.53 -0.64
C THR A 105 17.61 21.75 0.24
N ARG A 106 18.51 22.01 1.19
CA ARG A 106 18.49 23.25 1.96
C ARG A 106 19.23 24.36 1.23
N ASP A 107 18.55 25.46 0.95
CA ASP A 107 19.16 26.67 0.42
C ASP A 107 19.99 27.37 1.51
N ALA A 108 21.27 27.61 1.23
CA ALA A 108 22.20 28.14 2.23
C ALA A 108 21.99 29.64 2.54
N VAL A 109 21.26 30.37 1.70
CA VAL A 109 21.06 31.82 1.85
C VAL A 109 19.81 32.11 2.68
N THR A 110 18.71 31.46 2.31
CA THR A 110 17.40 31.60 2.95
C THR A 110 17.25 30.67 4.16
N GLY A 111 18.00 29.57 4.19
CA GLY A 111 17.83 28.50 5.17
C GLY A 111 16.65 27.58 4.89
N TYR A 112 15.89 27.83 3.81
CA TYR A 112 14.69 27.09 3.44
C TYR A 112 14.99 25.80 2.72
N TRP A 113 14.10 24.85 2.89
CA TRP A 113 14.08 23.58 2.18
C TRP A 113 13.35 23.75 0.86
N THR A 114 13.89 23.18 -0.23
CA THR A 114 13.28 23.33 -1.56
C THR A 114 11.84 22.79 -1.61
N GLN A 115 11.48 21.84 -0.76
CA GLN A 115 10.09 21.46 -0.50
C GLN A 115 9.57 22.15 0.77
N GLY A 116 10.06 21.78 1.94
CA GLY A 116 9.66 22.38 3.22
C GLY A 116 10.14 21.55 4.40
N ALA A 117 10.11 22.10 5.61
CA ALA A 117 10.45 21.36 6.82
C ALA A 117 9.31 20.40 7.23
N TYR A 118 8.08 20.87 7.06
CA TYR A 118 6.85 20.18 7.45
C TYR A 118 5.91 20.08 6.26
N ASN A 119 5.06 19.07 6.26
CA ASN A 119 4.05 18.89 5.23
C ASN A 119 2.68 18.50 5.80
N ALA A 120 1.62 18.88 5.07
CA ALA A 120 0.24 18.62 5.44
C ALA A 120 -0.08 17.12 5.56
N ASP A 121 0.60 16.25 4.81
CA ASP A 121 0.36 14.80 4.85
C ASP A 121 0.76 14.20 6.21
N ASP A 122 1.95 14.53 6.70
CA ASP A 122 2.47 14.06 7.97
C ASP A 122 1.78 14.73 9.15
N ILE A 123 1.49 16.03 9.05
CA ILE A 123 0.71 16.75 10.07
C ILE A 123 -0.67 16.09 10.24
N ALA A 124 -1.38 15.81 9.14
CA ALA A 124 -2.70 15.19 9.20
C ALA A 124 -2.65 13.80 9.84
N ARG A 125 -1.73 12.94 9.41
CA ARG A 125 -1.62 11.57 9.93
C ARG A 125 -1.10 11.53 11.37
N ALA A 126 -0.19 12.42 11.76
CA ALA A 126 0.28 12.56 13.14
C ALA A 126 -0.84 13.00 14.09
N ALA A 127 -1.70 13.94 13.66
CA ALA A 127 -2.88 14.34 14.43
C ALA A 127 -3.76 13.11 14.74
N VAL A 128 -3.96 12.23 13.76
CA VAL A 128 -4.73 10.99 13.95
C VAL A 128 -4.05 10.03 14.94
N VAL A 129 -2.71 9.90 14.93
CA VAL A 129 -1.98 9.10 15.93
C VAL A 129 -2.25 9.62 17.35
N PHE A 130 -2.03 10.91 17.59
CA PHE A 130 -2.24 11.52 18.90
C PHE A 130 -3.69 11.45 19.36
N LEU A 131 -4.65 11.68 18.44
CA LEU A 131 -6.08 11.50 18.72
C LEU A 131 -6.41 10.09 19.18
N ARG A 132 -6.03 9.09 18.37
CA ARG A 132 -6.36 7.69 18.64
C ARG A 132 -5.68 7.22 19.92
N ASP A 133 -4.45 7.67 20.16
CA ASP A 133 -3.77 7.40 21.41
C ASP A 133 -4.47 8.01 22.62
N TRP A 134 -4.86 9.28 22.55
CA TRP A 134 -5.62 9.94 23.59
C TRP A 134 -6.95 9.21 23.86
N LYS A 135 -7.69 8.83 22.82
CA LYS A 135 -8.96 8.11 22.97
C LYS A 135 -8.76 6.71 23.58
N ALA A 136 -7.64 6.06 23.31
CA ALA A 136 -7.33 4.73 23.83
C ALA A 136 -6.81 4.77 25.29
N SER A 137 -6.00 5.75 25.65
CA SER A 137 -5.28 5.80 26.92
C SER A 137 -5.82 6.82 27.93
N GLY A 138 -6.53 7.84 27.46
CA GLY A 138 -6.89 9.03 28.24
C GLY A 138 -5.74 10.03 28.45
N ASP A 139 -4.58 9.85 27.78
CA ASP A 139 -3.42 10.74 27.92
C ASP A 139 -3.76 12.18 27.48
N THR A 140 -3.75 13.11 28.43
CA THR A 140 -4.02 14.52 28.17
C THR A 140 -2.90 15.19 27.38
N GLN A 141 -1.67 14.69 27.45
CA GLN A 141 -0.59 15.20 26.60
C GLN A 141 -0.88 14.88 25.13
N SER A 142 -1.25 13.63 24.81
CA SER A 142 -1.69 13.26 23.46
C SER A 142 -2.90 14.07 22.99
N ARG A 143 -3.85 14.42 23.86
CA ARG A 143 -4.96 15.32 23.52
C ARG A 143 -4.47 16.70 23.08
N ASP A 144 -3.59 17.30 23.88
CA ASP A 144 -3.09 18.65 23.65
C ASP A 144 -2.20 18.69 22.39
N GLU A 145 -1.39 17.66 22.18
CA GLU A 145 -0.62 17.45 20.95
C GLU A 145 -1.53 17.29 19.73
N ALA A 146 -2.59 16.48 19.81
CA ALA A 146 -3.58 16.36 18.74
C ALA A 146 -4.21 17.71 18.39
N ARG A 147 -4.56 18.52 19.41
CA ARG A 147 -5.11 19.86 19.22
C ARG A 147 -4.12 20.77 18.48
N ASP A 148 -2.87 20.83 18.92
CA ASP A 148 -1.87 21.73 18.33
C ASP A 148 -1.44 21.31 16.92
N VAL A 149 -1.34 20.01 16.64
CA VAL A 149 -1.06 19.50 15.29
C VAL A 149 -2.24 19.77 14.36
N MET A 150 -3.48 19.64 14.81
CA MET A 150 -4.66 20.06 14.02
C MET A 150 -4.70 21.57 13.76
N ARG A 151 -4.25 22.38 14.72
CA ARG A 151 -4.12 23.83 14.49
C ARG A 151 -3.10 24.10 13.38
N SER A 152 -2.00 23.34 13.34
CA SER A 152 -1.03 23.40 12.23
C SER A 152 -1.68 23.01 10.91
N LEU A 153 -2.42 21.91 10.85
CA LEU A 153 -3.10 21.46 9.63
C LEU A 153 -4.11 22.50 9.11
N ALA A 154 -4.92 23.05 10.01
CA ALA A 154 -5.90 24.07 9.66
C ALA A 154 -5.25 25.38 9.20
N PHE A 155 -4.02 25.69 9.67
CA PHE A 155 -3.27 26.82 9.15
C PHE A 155 -2.83 26.63 7.70
N LEU A 156 -2.53 25.40 7.26
CA LEU A 156 -2.17 25.07 5.88
C LEU A 156 -3.38 25.05 4.93
N GLN A 157 -4.61 25.06 5.45
CA GLN A 157 -5.81 25.14 4.63
C GLN A 157 -6.05 26.58 4.15
N THR A 158 -6.24 26.74 2.85
CA THR A 158 -6.70 28.00 2.26
C THR A 158 -8.17 28.20 2.63
N VAL A 159 -8.52 29.27 3.35
CA VAL A 159 -9.86 29.47 3.94
C VAL A 159 -10.78 30.37 3.10
N SER A 160 -10.23 31.10 2.14
CA SER A 160 -10.96 32.07 1.32
C SER A 160 -10.38 32.17 -0.10
N GLY A 161 -11.15 32.73 -1.03
CA GLY A 161 -10.74 32.90 -2.43
C GLY A 161 -10.94 31.63 -3.29
N PRO A 162 -10.38 31.60 -4.53
CA PRO A 162 -10.61 30.53 -5.50
C PRO A 162 -10.17 29.13 -5.04
N ASN A 163 -9.20 29.09 -4.13
CA ASN A 163 -8.62 27.86 -3.59
C ASN A 163 -9.24 27.44 -2.23
N ALA A 164 -10.28 28.14 -1.76
CA ALA A 164 -10.87 27.87 -0.45
C ALA A 164 -11.24 26.40 -0.24
N GLY A 165 -10.80 25.81 0.87
CA GLY A 165 -10.97 24.42 1.23
C GLY A 165 -9.83 23.49 0.82
N ARG A 166 -8.97 23.91 -0.12
CA ARG A 166 -7.75 23.20 -0.50
C ARG A 166 -6.61 23.56 0.45
N VAL A 167 -5.49 22.85 0.33
CA VAL A 167 -4.44 22.85 1.34
C VAL A 167 -3.09 23.05 0.66
N VAL A 168 -2.26 23.92 1.23
CA VAL A 168 -0.86 24.07 0.85
C VAL A 168 -0.08 22.90 1.44
N LEU A 169 0.71 22.20 0.62
CA LEU A 169 1.40 20.99 1.06
C LEU A 169 2.54 21.30 2.03
N TRP A 170 3.39 22.28 1.74
CA TRP A 170 4.65 22.47 2.47
C TRP A 170 4.73 23.75 3.28
N GLN A 171 5.47 23.67 4.40
CA GLN A 171 5.77 24.79 5.27
C GLN A 171 7.24 24.76 5.71
N GLN A 172 7.86 25.94 5.81
CA GLN A 172 9.22 26.14 6.32
C GLN A 172 9.24 26.22 7.85
N GLU A 173 10.45 26.16 8.43
CA GLU A 173 10.68 26.20 9.88
C GLU A 173 10.13 27.48 10.54
N ASP A 174 10.17 28.61 9.82
CA ASP A 174 9.68 29.91 10.29
C ASP A 174 8.19 30.16 10.01
N GLY A 175 7.46 29.11 9.59
CA GLY A 175 6.04 29.18 9.29
C GLY A 175 5.69 29.63 7.88
N THR A 176 6.67 30.03 7.06
CA THR A 176 6.44 30.43 5.66
C THR A 176 5.88 29.26 4.84
N LEU A 177 4.76 29.49 4.16
CA LEU A 177 4.14 28.50 3.27
C LEU A 177 4.96 28.37 1.98
N ASN A 178 5.18 27.14 1.52
CA ASN A 178 5.78 26.86 0.22
C ASN A 178 4.78 26.16 -0.71
N PRO A 179 3.98 26.93 -1.47
CA PRO A 179 2.92 26.36 -2.27
C PRO A 179 3.44 25.66 -3.54
N SER A 180 4.68 25.93 -3.96
CA SER A 180 5.31 25.37 -5.17
C SER A 180 6.70 24.82 -4.85
N ALA A 181 6.75 23.56 -4.44
CA ALA A 181 7.98 22.87 -4.07
C ALA A 181 8.92 22.64 -5.27
N ILE A 182 10.19 22.38 -4.98
CA ILE A 182 11.19 21.92 -5.95
C ILE A 182 11.75 20.57 -5.48
N PRO A 183 11.63 19.49 -6.29
CA PRO A 183 10.96 19.45 -7.60
C PRO A 183 9.45 19.72 -7.48
N VAL A 184 8.85 20.17 -8.60
CA VAL A 184 7.42 20.50 -8.65
C VAL A 184 6.59 19.26 -8.38
N GLU A 185 5.65 19.41 -7.46
CA GLU A 185 4.63 18.42 -7.11
C GLU A 185 3.28 18.90 -7.61
N LEU A 186 2.47 17.98 -8.14
CA LEU A 186 1.17 18.32 -8.72
C LEU A 186 0.03 17.97 -7.76
N PRO A 187 -0.98 18.84 -7.62
CA PRO A 187 -1.15 20.12 -8.32
C PRO A 187 -0.13 21.19 -7.90
N ASP A 188 0.19 22.11 -8.82
CA ASP A 188 1.12 23.23 -8.59
C ASP A 188 0.46 24.55 -9.00
N PRO A 189 0.26 25.52 -8.09
CA PRO A 189 0.51 25.43 -6.64
C PRO A 189 -0.28 24.31 -5.95
N SER A 190 0.22 23.80 -4.81
CA SER A 190 -0.34 22.64 -4.08
C SER A 190 -1.79 22.80 -3.64
N ASP A 191 -2.28 24.02 -3.48
CA ASP A 191 -3.68 24.29 -3.15
C ASP A 191 -4.55 24.62 -4.38
N SER A 192 -4.08 24.35 -5.60
CA SER A 192 -4.82 24.71 -6.84
C SER A 192 -5.86 23.68 -7.29
N ALA A 193 -5.76 22.42 -6.85
CA ALA A 193 -6.74 21.36 -7.17
C ALA A 193 -6.86 20.34 -6.02
N GLU A 194 -7.81 19.40 -6.15
CA GLU A 194 -7.89 18.24 -5.27
C GLU A 194 -6.60 17.40 -5.26
N SER A 195 -6.25 16.87 -4.09
CA SER A 195 -4.95 16.23 -3.83
C SER A 195 -5.02 15.21 -2.70
N TYR A 196 -3.92 14.48 -2.48
CA TYR A 196 -3.76 13.57 -1.35
C TYR A 196 -3.78 14.30 0.00
N TRP A 197 -3.08 15.44 0.09
CA TRP A 197 -3.05 16.24 1.32
C TRP A 197 -4.41 16.86 1.65
N LEU A 198 -5.24 17.16 0.65
CA LEU A 198 -6.64 17.52 0.89
C LEU A 198 -7.43 16.34 1.48
N ALA A 199 -7.28 15.14 0.92
CA ALA A 199 -7.96 13.95 1.41
C ALA A 199 -7.56 13.58 2.85
N ARG A 200 -6.27 13.66 3.18
CA ARG A 200 -5.77 13.44 4.55
C ARG A 200 -6.21 14.55 5.51
N SER A 201 -6.41 15.78 5.02
CA SER A 201 -7.04 16.83 5.81
C SER A 201 -8.49 16.51 6.16
N VAL A 202 -9.26 15.98 5.21
CA VAL A 202 -10.61 15.44 5.47
C VAL A 202 -10.56 14.34 6.53
N TRP A 203 -9.59 13.43 6.44
CA TRP A 203 -9.38 12.37 7.44
C TRP A 203 -9.20 12.95 8.85
N ALA A 204 -8.20 13.81 9.03
CA ALA A 204 -7.84 14.36 10.32
C ALA A 204 -8.93 15.27 10.91
N PHE A 205 -9.55 16.15 10.10
CA PHE A 205 -10.64 17.01 10.59
C PHE A 205 -11.89 16.20 10.96
N GLY A 206 -12.21 15.14 10.21
CA GLY A 206 -13.34 14.28 10.51
C GLY A 206 -13.19 13.49 11.82
N GLU A 207 -12.03 12.84 12.02
CA GLU A 207 -11.75 12.17 13.30
C GLU A 207 -11.61 13.18 14.46
N GLY A 208 -11.02 14.35 14.20
CA GLY A 208 -10.88 15.41 15.19
C GLY A 208 -12.21 15.99 15.66
N TYR A 209 -13.11 16.31 14.72
CA TYR A 209 -14.47 16.73 15.04
C TYR A 209 -15.16 15.71 15.94
N ALA A 210 -15.15 14.44 15.56
CA ALA A 210 -15.77 13.37 16.32
C ALA A 210 -15.17 13.21 17.73
N ALA A 211 -13.84 13.31 17.86
CA ALA A 211 -13.15 13.16 19.13
C ALA A 211 -13.38 14.32 20.10
N PHE A 212 -13.40 15.57 19.60
CA PHE A 212 -13.54 16.78 20.42
C PHE A 212 -15.00 17.19 20.67
N ALA A 213 -15.99 16.63 19.97
CA ALA A 213 -17.39 17.05 20.06
C ALA A 213 -17.95 17.14 21.48
N ALA A 214 -17.53 16.24 22.38
CA ALA A 214 -17.96 16.21 23.78
C ALA A 214 -16.97 16.86 24.77
N GLU A 215 -15.76 17.20 24.32
CA GLU A 215 -14.63 17.63 25.16
C GLU A 215 -14.35 19.13 25.03
N ASP A 216 -14.39 19.65 23.80
CA ASP A 216 -14.26 21.07 23.50
C ASP A 216 -15.16 21.40 22.30
N ALA A 217 -16.39 21.83 22.60
CA ALA A 217 -17.40 22.13 21.59
C ALA A 217 -16.98 23.27 20.63
N ALA A 218 -16.20 24.25 21.11
CA ALA A 218 -15.76 25.37 20.28
C ALA A 218 -14.69 24.90 19.27
N PHE A 219 -13.74 24.10 19.73
CA PHE A 219 -12.73 23.52 18.84
C PHE A 219 -13.35 22.51 17.87
N ALA A 220 -14.27 21.66 18.34
CA ALA A 220 -14.99 20.73 17.46
C ALA A 220 -15.78 21.44 16.36
N ALA A 221 -16.49 22.54 16.69
CA ALA A 221 -17.20 23.34 15.70
C ALA A 221 -16.25 23.94 14.65
N PHE A 222 -15.07 24.43 15.08
CA PHE A 222 -14.03 24.89 14.17
C PHE A 222 -13.55 23.78 13.23
N LEU A 223 -13.27 22.57 13.74
CA LEU A 223 -12.84 21.44 12.90
C LEU A 223 -13.92 21.02 11.90
N LEU A 224 -15.20 21.05 12.30
CA LEU A 224 -16.31 20.77 11.39
C LEU A 224 -16.41 21.81 10.27
N GLU A 225 -16.18 23.09 10.58
CA GLU A 225 -16.10 24.15 9.56
C GLU A 225 -14.96 23.89 8.57
N ARG A 226 -13.77 23.50 9.07
CA ARG A 226 -12.60 23.15 8.23
C ARG A 226 -12.89 21.94 7.33
N LEU A 227 -13.55 20.92 7.87
CA LEU A 227 -14.02 19.76 7.10
C LEU A 227 -15.02 20.17 6.01
N HIS A 228 -15.96 21.06 6.33
CA HIS A 228 -16.97 21.52 5.36
C HIS A 228 -16.35 22.38 4.25
N LEU A 229 -15.30 23.15 4.53
CA LEU A 229 -14.50 23.81 3.50
C LEU A 229 -13.85 22.80 2.55
N CYS A 230 -13.26 21.71 3.07
CA CYS A 230 -12.75 20.63 2.22
C CYS A 230 -13.87 20.04 1.34
N LEU A 231 -15.05 19.79 1.91
CA LEU A 231 -16.20 19.27 1.16
C LEU A 231 -16.75 20.26 0.13
N ASP A 232 -16.62 21.57 0.36
CA ASP A 232 -16.95 22.58 -0.64
C ASP A 232 -15.97 22.53 -1.82
N ALA A 233 -14.67 22.36 -1.55
CA ALA A 233 -13.65 22.18 -2.59
C ALA A 233 -13.90 20.93 -3.42
N LEU A 234 -14.07 19.79 -2.76
CA LEU A 234 -14.41 18.52 -3.40
C LEU A 234 -15.76 18.58 -4.13
N GLY A 235 -16.71 19.36 -3.62
CA GLY A 235 -17.99 19.67 -4.26
C GLY A 235 -17.88 20.37 -5.62
N ARG A 236 -16.80 21.13 -5.83
CA ARG A 236 -16.46 21.75 -7.13
C ARG A 236 -15.64 20.82 -8.02
N GLU A 237 -15.18 19.69 -7.50
CA GLU A 237 -14.24 18.77 -8.13
C GLU A 237 -14.82 17.36 -8.20
N SER A 238 -14.21 16.37 -7.55
CA SER A 238 -14.64 14.97 -7.64
C SER A 238 -16.11 14.75 -7.32
N LEU A 239 -16.66 15.30 -6.23
CA LEU A 239 -18.06 15.09 -5.87
C LEU A 239 -19.05 15.59 -6.95
N SER A 240 -18.69 16.62 -7.72
CA SER A 240 -19.54 17.11 -8.83
C SER A 240 -19.72 16.09 -9.96
N ARG A 241 -18.84 15.07 -10.03
CA ARG A 241 -18.82 14.03 -11.06
C ARG A 241 -19.45 12.71 -10.58
N ALA A 242 -20.15 12.72 -9.46
CA ALA A 242 -20.76 11.52 -8.87
C ALA A 242 -21.54 10.69 -9.91
N GLY A 243 -21.25 9.39 -9.95
CA GLY A 243 -21.90 8.44 -10.86
C GLY A 243 -21.37 8.44 -12.31
N GLN A 244 -20.41 9.29 -12.67
CA GLN A 244 -19.83 9.32 -14.02
C GLN A 244 -18.74 8.25 -14.19
N PHE A 245 -18.90 7.37 -15.17
CA PHE A 245 -17.89 6.36 -15.53
C PHE A 245 -17.20 6.69 -16.86
N VAL A 246 -15.93 6.31 -16.98
CA VAL A 246 -15.14 6.40 -18.21
C VAL A 246 -14.64 5.02 -18.61
N ARG A 247 -14.92 4.62 -19.85
CA ARG A 247 -14.37 3.41 -20.46
C ARG A 247 -12.87 3.59 -20.67
N SER A 248 -12.07 2.79 -19.99
CA SER A 248 -10.60 2.86 -19.97
C SER A 248 -10.05 1.45 -20.13
N ASP A 249 -9.33 1.18 -21.21
CA ASP A 249 -8.77 -0.15 -21.53
C ASP A 249 -9.78 -1.31 -21.44
N GLY A 250 -11.02 -1.03 -21.84
CA GLY A 250 -12.09 -2.02 -21.83
C GLY A 250 -12.71 -2.28 -20.44
N ARG A 251 -12.46 -1.41 -19.46
CA ARG A 251 -13.14 -1.40 -18.14
C ARG A 251 -13.81 -0.05 -17.89
N ASP A 252 -14.94 -0.06 -17.20
CA ASP A 252 -15.60 1.17 -16.77
C ASP A 252 -14.99 1.60 -15.42
N LEU A 253 -14.36 2.77 -15.38
CA LEU A 253 -13.69 3.32 -14.21
C LEU A 253 -14.44 4.56 -13.68
N PRO A 254 -14.55 4.75 -12.36
CA PRO A 254 -15.24 5.90 -11.77
C PRO A 254 -14.43 7.19 -11.96
N ALA A 255 -15.06 8.25 -12.45
CA ALA A 255 -14.43 9.55 -12.71
C ALA A 255 -14.50 10.53 -11.52
N TRP A 256 -15.03 10.09 -10.37
CA TRP A 256 -15.27 10.93 -9.18
C TRP A 256 -14.45 10.51 -7.96
N LEU A 257 -13.31 9.87 -8.16
CA LEU A 257 -12.30 9.68 -7.11
C LEU A 257 -11.51 10.99 -6.93
N ILE A 258 -11.16 11.30 -5.68
CA ILE A 258 -10.28 12.43 -5.33
C ILE A 258 -8.95 12.23 -6.06
N ALA A 259 -8.58 13.19 -6.90
CA ALA A 259 -7.40 13.11 -7.76
C ALA A 259 -7.34 11.80 -8.60
N GLY A 260 -8.47 11.17 -8.93
CA GLY A 260 -8.50 9.89 -9.66
C GLY A 260 -8.01 8.67 -8.87
N GLY A 261 -7.82 8.80 -7.55
CA GLY A 261 -7.25 7.79 -6.68
C GLY A 261 -8.26 7.26 -5.64
N ALA A 262 -8.46 5.94 -5.60
CA ALA A 262 -9.16 5.26 -4.52
C ALA A 262 -8.34 5.22 -3.23
N ASP A 263 -7.01 5.26 -3.35
CA ASP A 263 -6.06 5.51 -2.27
C ASP A 263 -6.37 6.80 -1.49
N ALA A 264 -6.29 7.97 -2.14
CA ALA A 264 -6.60 9.26 -1.53
C ALA A 264 -8.06 9.31 -1.07
N THR A 265 -9.00 8.86 -1.90
CA THR A 265 -10.43 8.87 -1.56
C THR A 265 -10.74 8.06 -0.31
N ALA A 266 -10.09 6.90 -0.14
CA ALA A 266 -10.30 6.04 1.02
C ALA A 266 -9.83 6.68 2.33
N GLU A 267 -8.74 7.45 2.31
CA GLU A 267 -8.30 8.18 3.51
C GLU A 267 -9.33 9.23 3.90
N ALA A 268 -9.85 10.00 2.94
CA ALA A 268 -10.95 10.93 3.20
C ALA A 268 -12.18 10.21 3.78
N MET A 269 -12.54 9.03 3.23
CA MET A 269 -13.66 8.22 3.74
C MET A 269 -13.50 7.85 5.22
N LEU A 270 -12.29 7.64 5.74
CA LEU A 270 -12.09 7.36 7.17
C LEU A 270 -12.55 8.53 8.05
N GLY A 271 -12.18 9.77 7.71
CA GLY A 271 -12.65 10.97 8.42
C GLY A 271 -14.14 11.23 8.23
N LEU A 272 -14.65 11.03 7.01
CA LEU A 272 -16.08 11.19 6.73
C LEU A 272 -16.92 10.18 7.51
N ALA A 273 -16.46 8.95 7.68
CA ALA A 273 -17.11 7.94 8.53
C ALA A 273 -17.17 8.38 9.99
N ALA A 274 -16.06 8.87 10.55
CA ALA A 274 -16.02 9.36 11.93
C ALA A 274 -16.96 10.56 12.13
N ALA A 275 -16.96 11.54 11.23
CA ALA A 275 -17.85 12.68 11.30
C ALA A 275 -19.33 12.30 11.12
N ALA A 276 -19.63 11.34 10.23
CA ALA A 276 -20.98 10.81 10.03
C ALA A 276 -21.50 10.07 11.26
N GLU A 277 -20.65 9.30 11.95
CA GLU A 277 -20.98 8.66 13.24
C GLU A 277 -21.26 9.69 14.33
N ALA A 278 -20.52 10.80 14.35
CA ALA A 278 -20.76 11.94 15.22
C ALA A 278 -22.00 12.78 14.84
N GLY A 279 -22.69 12.44 13.74
CA GLY A 279 -23.98 13.01 13.35
C GLY A 279 -23.94 14.02 12.20
N ASP A 280 -22.78 14.26 11.58
CA ASP A 280 -22.69 15.16 10.42
C ASP A 280 -23.27 14.53 9.15
N ARG A 281 -24.43 15.03 8.71
CA ARG A 281 -25.12 14.51 7.52
C ARG A 281 -24.34 14.77 6.24
N ARG A 282 -23.65 15.91 6.14
CA ARG A 282 -22.90 16.27 4.93
C ARG A 282 -21.76 15.27 4.69
N SER A 283 -21.04 14.92 5.74
CA SER A 283 -20.01 13.88 5.69
C SER A 283 -20.59 12.51 5.35
N ARG A 284 -21.77 12.16 5.87
CA ARG A 284 -22.47 10.91 5.54
C ARG A 284 -22.81 10.80 4.05
N ASP A 285 -23.28 11.89 3.44
CA ASP A 285 -23.66 11.91 2.02
C ASP A 285 -22.41 11.81 1.11
N ALA A 286 -21.34 12.54 1.46
CA ALA A 286 -20.06 12.43 0.78
C ALA A 286 -19.45 11.02 0.91
N LEU A 287 -19.53 10.42 2.11
CA LEU A 287 -19.09 9.05 2.37
C LEU A 287 -19.83 8.04 1.50
N ALA A 288 -21.16 8.19 1.38
CA ALA A 288 -21.98 7.34 0.53
C ALA A 288 -21.52 7.42 -0.94
N THR A 289 -21.26 8.64 -1.42
CA THR A 289 -20.88 8.92 -2.82
C THR A 289 -19.49 8.38 -3.15
N TYR A 290 -18.51 8.62 -2.28
CA TYR A 290 -17.14 8.14 -2.47
C TYR A 290 -17.01 6.63 -2.28
N GLY A 291 -17.76 6.05 -1.35
CA GLY A 291 -17.77 4.60 -1.16
C GLY A 291 -18.22 3.84 -2.40
N GLU A 292 -19.12 4.41 -3.21
CA GLU A 292 -19.50 3.80 -4.51
C GLU A 292 -18.34 3.81 -5.51
N ALA A 293 -17.57 4.89 -5.60
CA ALA A 293 -16.39 4.94 -6.47
C ALA A 293 -15.31 3.97 -6.00
N VAL A 294 -14.96 3.97 -4.71
CA VAL A 294 -13.90 3.11 -4.18
C VAL A 294 -14.30 1.63 -4.30
N ALA A 295 -15.56 1.28 -4.07
CA ALA A 295 -16.05 -0.08 -4.28
C ALA A 295 -15.98 -0.52 -5.75
N ALA A 296 -16.17 0.39 -6.72
CA ALA A 296 -16.03 0.07 -8.15
C ALA A 296 -14.59 -0.27 -8.57
N MET A 297 -13.60 0.11 -7.75
CA MET A 297 -12.18 -0.25 -7.96
C MET A 297 -11.84 -1.65 -7.42
N ALA A 298 -12.73 -2.31 -6.68
CA ALA A 298 -12.55 -3.69 -6.26
C ALA A 298 -12.46 -4.64 -7.46
N THR A 299 -11.65 -5.69 -7.34
CA THR A 299 -11.48 -6.72 -8.36
C THR A 299 -12.15 -8.02 -7.94
N ASP A 300 -12.53 -8.87 -8.90
CA ASP A 300 -13.08 -10.19 -8.61
C ASP A 300 -11.92 -11.17 -8.36
N PRO A 301 -11.80 -11.80 -7.17
CA PRO A 301 -10.76 -12.79 -6.92
C PRO A 301 -10.84 -14.01 -7.86
N ARG A 302 -12.01 -14.30 -8.45
CA ARG A 302 -12.18 -15.37 -9.45
C ARG A 302 -11.68 -14.95 -10.84
N GLY A 303 -11.57 -13.65 -11.09
CA GLY A 303 -11.04 -13.07 -12.33
C GLY A 303 -9.53 -13.23 -12.50
N GLY A 304 -8.82 -13.64 -11.45
CA GLY A 304 -7.36 -13.76 -11.43
C GLY A 304 -6.73 -12.54 -10.80
N TRP A 305 -5.54 -12.15 -11.26
CA TRP A 305 -4.80 -10.99 -10.78
C TRP A 305 -5.66 -9.72 -10.82
N PRO A 306 -5.64 -8.83 -9.80
CA PRO A 306 -4.86 -8.86 -8.57
C PRO A 306 -5.59 -9.56 -7.39
N PHE A 307 -6.29 -10.66 -7.67
CA PHE A 307 -6.79 -11.61 -6.67
C PHE A 307 -7.74 -11.02 -5.62
N GLY A 308 -8.61 -10.09 -6.03
CA GLY A 308 -9.60 -9.49 -5.13
C GLY A 308 -9.15 -8.18 -4.48
N ALA A 309 -7.98 -7.66 -4.87
CA ALA A 309 -7.51 -6.34 -4.42
C ALA A 309 -8.51 -5.23 -4.78
N VAL A 310 -8.51 -4.17 -3.98
CA VAL A 310 -9.01 -2.86 -4.43
C VAL A 310 -7.86 -2.13 -5.13
N LEU A 311 -8.05 -1.78 -6.40
CA LEU A 311 -7.05 -1.03 -7.15
C LEU A 311 -6.92 0.40 -6.58
N PRO A 312 -5.70 0.90 -6.38
CA PRO A 312 -5.48 2.16 -5.68
C PRO A 312 -5.89 3.37 -6.52
N TRP A 313 -5.91 3.29 -7.85
CA TRP A 313 -6.19 4.44 -8.71
C TRP A 313 -6.68 4.02 -10.09
N THR A 314 -7.23 4.98 -10.85
CA THR A 314 -7.70 4.74 -12.23
C THR A 314 -6.61 4.85 -13.29
N GLY A 315 -5.41 5.30 -12.91
CA GLY A 315 -4.30 5.57 -13.83
C GLY A 315 -3.69 4.31 -14.45
N SER A 316 -3.92 3.15 -13.84
CA SER A 316 -3.36 1.88 -14.30
C SER A 316 -4.18 0.70 -13.78
N LEU A 317 -4.35 -0.32 -14.63
CA LEU A 317 -5.06 -1.55 -14.29
C LEU A 317 -4.11 -2.65 -13.82
N GLY A 318 -2.88 -2.68 -14.34
CA GLY A 318 -1.79 -3.61 -14.08
C GLY A 318 -0.87 -3.22 -12.93
N PHE A 319 -1.19 -2.12 -12.23
CA PHE A 319 -0.45 -1.63 -11.08
C PHE A 319 -1.32 -1.56 -9.84
N TRP A 320 -0.96 -2.37 -8.84
CA TRP A 320 -1.43 -2.20 -7.48
C TRP A 320 -0.29 -1.66 -6.62
N HIS A 321 -0.58 -0.74 -5.70
CA HIS A 321 0.39 -0.20 -4.75
C HIS A 321 -0.23 0.08 -3.38
N ALA A 322 0.63 0.21 -2.38
CA ALA A 322 0.25 0.33 -0.99
C ALA A 322 0.30 1.78 -0.45
N TRP A 323 0.78 2.76 -1.22
CA TRP A 323 0.69 4.18 -0.85
C TRP A 323 -0.79 4.57 -0.68
N GLY A 324 -1.19 4.97 0.52
CA GLY A 324 -2.59 5.28 0.81
C GLY A 324 -3.54 4.08 0.72
N ALA A 325 -3.06 2.84 0.95
CA ALA A 325 -3.88 1.62 0.89
C ALA A 325 -4.87 1.46 2.07
N ALA A 326 -5.64 2.50 2.33
CA ALA A 326 -6.75 2.55 3.28
C ALA A 326 -8.06 2.01 2.67
N ALA A 327 -8.12 1.76 1.35
CA ALA A 327 -9.37 1.37 0.68
C ALA A 327 -10.09 0.16 1.30
N PRO A 328 -9.41 -0.96 1.63
CA PRO A 328 -10.07 -2.07 2.32
C PRO A 328 -10.57 -1.69 3.73
N GLU A 329 -9.82 -0.86 4.48
CA GLU A 329 -10.23 -0.37 5.79
C GLU A 329 -11.47 0.53 5.69
N ALA A 330 -11.44 1.50 4.79
CA ALA A 330 -12.51 2.45 4.55
C ALA A 330 -13.79 1.77 4.08
N LEU A 331 -13.70 0.81 3.15
CA LEU A 331 -14.85 0.03 2.69
C LEU A 331 -15.44 -0.86 3.81
N GLY A 332 -14.61 -1.45 4.65
CA GLY A 332 -15.06 -2.23 5.81
C GLY A 332 -15.84 -1.37 6.81
N ARG A 333 -15.25 -0.24 7.23
CA ARG A 333 -15.88 0.70 8.18
C ARG A 333 -17.14 1.36 7.61
N ALA A 334 -17.02 1.98 6.42
CA ALA A 334 -18.14 2.67 5.77
C ALA A 334 -19.24 1.68 5.37
N GLY A 335 -18.88 0.48 4.93
CA GLY A 335 -19.81 -0.59 4.59
C GLY A 335 -20.64 -1.04 5.78
N ALA A 336 -20.02 -1.18 6.96
CA ALA A 336 -20.74 -1.47 8.19
C ALA A 336 -21.67 -0.31 8.59
N LEU A 337 -21.17 0.93 8.59
CA LEU A 337 -21.90 2.14 8.97
C LEU A 337 -23.13 2.42 8.07
N LEU A 338 -22.95 2.29 6.76
CA LEU A 338 -23.99 2.54 5.75
C LEU A 338 -24.77 1.28 5.36
N ARG A 339 -24.46 0.13 5.98
CA ARG A 339 -25.08 -1.19 5.71
C ARG A 339 -24.93 -1.65 4.25
N ARG A 340 -23.79 -1.36 3.63
CA ARG A 340 -23.42 -1.77 2.26
C ARG A 340 -22.64 -3.08 2.28
N ARG A 341 -23.35 -4.20 2.11
CA ARG A 341 -22.76 -5.54 2.12
C ARG A 341 -21.73 -5.75 1.02
N ASP A 342 -21.97 -5.18 -0.16
CA ASP A 342 -21.07 -5.22 -1.30
C ASP A 342 -19.70 -4.60 -0.98
N TRP A 343 -19.68 -3.51 -0.21
CA TRP A 343 -18.42 -2.87 0.22
C TRP A 343 -17.67 -3.70 1.25
N VAL A 344 -18.40 -4.29 2.20
CA VAL A 344 -17.81 -5.24 3.16
C VAL A 344 -17.21 -6.43 2.43
N GLN A 345 -17.86 -6.96 1.39
CA GLN A 345 -17.31 -8.07 0.60
C GLN A 345 -16.03 -7.69 -0.13
N ALA A 346 -15.90 -6.46 -0.66
CA ALA A 346 -14.66 -5.98 -1.26
C ALA A 346 -13.51 -5.88 -0.23
N SER A 347 -13.79 -5.36 0.96
CA SER A 347 -12.84 -5.33 2.08
C SER A 347 -12.38 -6.74 2.48
N VAL A 348 -13.33 -7.69 2.58
CA VAL A 348 -13.07 -9.09 2.91
C VAL A 348 -12.27 -9.81 1.81
N ALA A 349 -12.54 -9.55 0.53
CA ALA A 349 -11.78 -10.13 -0.57
C ALA A 349 -10.31 -9.66 -0.52
N ASP A 350 -10.04 -8.36 -0.38
CA ASP A 350 -8.66 -7.87 -0.29
C ASP A 350 -7.90 -8.53 0.88
N ALA A 351 -8.52 -8.61 2.06
CA ALA A 351 -7.92 -9.19 3.26
C ALA A 351 -7.73 -10.71 3.18
N GLY A 352 -8.70 -11.42 2.59
CA GLY A 352 -8.79 -12.88 2.66
C GLY A 352 -8.23 -13.62 1.45
N THR A 353 -8.10 -12.95 0.29
CA THR A 353 -7.57 -13.56 -0.94
C THR A 353 -6.30 -12.87 -1.42
N PHE A 354 -6.26 -11.54 -1.49
CA PHE A 354 -5.09 -10.82 -2.01
C PHE A 354 -3.96 -10.72 -0.98
N THR A 355 -4.25 -10.29 0.25
CA THR A 355 -3.23 -10.13 1.31
C THR A 355 -2.44 -11.42 1.59
N PRO A 356 -3.03 -12.63 1.61
CA PRO A 356 -2.27 -13.87 1.74
C PRO A 356 -1.28 -14.12 0.59
N GLN A 357 -1.62 -13.74 -0.65
CA GLN A 357 -0.70 -13.85 -1.79
C GLN A 357 0.47 -12.88 -1.66
N VAL A 358 0.22 -11.67 -1.13
CA VAL A 358 1.25 -10.68 -0.80
C VAL A 358 2.21 -11.21 0.25
N LEU A 359 1.70 -11.76 1.35
CA LEU A 359 2.56 -12.36 2.39
C LEU A 359 3.42 -13.51 1.86
N ALA A 360 2.86 -14.32 0.94
CA ALA A 360 3.58 -15.43 0.33
C ALA A 360 4.62 -15.01 -0.72
N SER A 361 4.73 -13.72 -1.09
CA SER A 361 5.80 -13.19 -1.94
C SER A 361 6.98 -12.61 -1.16
N GLY A 362 7.03 -12.81 0.16
CA GLY A 362 8.16 -12.42 1.00
C GLY A 362 7.88 -11.23 1.93
N GLY A 363 6.63 -10.75 1.97
CA GLY A 363 6.20 -9.67 2.85
C GLY A 363 5.27 -8.67 2.15
N PRO A 364 4.84 -7.61 2.85
CA PRO A 364 3.98 -6.57 2.33
C PRO A 364 4.74 -5.64 1.36
N HIS A 365 5.10 -6.14 0.17
CA HIS A 365 5.68 -5.32 -0.91
C HIS A 365 4.77 -4.13 -1.22
N ASN A 366 5.38 -2.95 -1.34
CA ASN A 366 4.63 -1.72 -1.53
C ASN A 366 4.02 -1.59 -2.93
N ALA A 367 4.46 -2.41 -3.89
CA ALA A 367 3.87 -2.45 -5.22
C ALA A 367 3.79 -3.86 -5.82
N TRP A 368 2.79 -4.06 -6.68
CA TRP A 368 2.65 -5.18 -7.60
C TRP A 368 2.41 -4.60 -8.99
N ALA A 369 3.43 -4.67 -9.85
CA ALA A 369 3.47 -3.92 -11.11
C ALA A 369 3.81 -4.78 -12.34
N PRO A 370 3.06 -5.84 -12.68
CA PRO A 370 2.04 -6.55 -11.91
C PRO A 370 2.62 -7.62 -10.97
N LEU A 371 3.94 -7.85 -11.06
CA LEU A 371 4.70 -8.70 -10.16
C LEU A 371 5.14 -7.93 -8.91
N PRO A 372 5.43 -8.60 -7.78
CA PRO A 372 5.95 -7.93 -6.58
C PRO A 372 7.14 -7.04 -6.92
N ALA A 373 7.06 -5.78 -6.52
CA ALA A 373 8.02 -4.73 -6.82
C ALA A 373 8.12 -3.74 -5.67
N GLU A 374 9.19 -2.93 -5.73
CA GLU A 374 9.49 -1.87 -4.77
C GLU A 374 9.76 -2.35 -3.34
N ALA A 375 10.24 -1.43 -2.49
CA ALA A 375 10.54 -1.72 -1.10
C ALA A 375 9.27 -2.09 -0.31
N GLN A 376 9.45 -2.78 0.80
CA GLN A 376 8.41 -2.95 1.83
C GLN A 376 8.51 -1.77 2.80
N ILE A 377 7.43 -1.04 3.03
CA ILE A 377 7.43 0.14 3.91
C ILE A 377 6.32 0.07 4.96
N ALA A 378 6.49 0.80 6.07
CA ALA A 378 5.55 0.81 7.19
C ALA A 378 4.13 1.20 6.77
N TYR A 379 3.99 2.14 5.83
CA TYR A 379 2.69 2.57 5.30
C TYR A 379 1.93 1.41 4.65
N GLY A 380 2.59 0.67 3.74
CA GLY A 380 2.00 -0.47 3.08
C GLY A 380 1.66 -1.61 4.04
N ALA A 381 2.53 -1.88 5.02
CA ALA A 381 2.27 -2.86 6.07
C ALA A 381 1.06 -2.47 6.94
N HIS A 382 0.99 -1.21 7.37
CA HIS A 382 -0.12 -0.67 8.17
C HIS A 382 -1.47 -0.84 7.45
N GLY A 383 -1.57 -0.42 6.18
CA GLY A 383 -2.83 -0.51 5.42
C GLY A 383 -3.39 -1.93 5.36
N ARG A 384 -2.53 -2.94 5.25
CA ARG A 384 -2.94 -4.36 5.25
C ARG A 384 -3.38 -4.86 6.63
N VAL A 385 -2.72 -4.42 7.71
CA VAL A 385 -3.18 -4.73 9.08
C VAL A 385 -4.55 -4.10 9.32
N ALA A 386 -4.70 -2.81 9.03
CA ALA A 386 -5.92 -2.06 9.26
C ALA A 386 -7.08 -2.58 8.41
N GLY A 387 -6.83 -2.89 7.13
CA GLY A 387 -7.80 -3.49 6.22
C GLY A 387 -8.31 -4.85 6.70
N ALA A 388 -7.42 -5.75 7.12
CA ALA A 388 -7.80 -7.07 7.63
C ALA A 388 -8.60 -7.00 8.95
N LEU A 389 -8.24 -6.08 9.85
CA LEU A 389 -9.00 -5.86 11.09
C LEU A 389 -10.38 -5.25 10.84
N ALA A 390 -10.48 -4.27 9.93
CA ALA A 390 -11.74 -3.67 9.54
C ALA A 390 -12.66 -4.68 8.85
N ALA A 391 -12.13 -5.51 7.95
CA ALA A 391 -12.87 -6.59 7.31
C ALA A 391 -13.42 -7.60 8.34
N ALA A 392 -12.60 -8.00 9.32
CA ALA A 392 -13.02 -8.86 10.41
C ALA A 392 -14.15 -8.22 11.25
N ALA A 393 -14.02 -6.94 11.60
CA ALA A 393 -15.02 -6.21 12.38
C ALA A 393 -16.35 -6.00 11.62
N ALA A 394 -16.28 -5.88 10.29
CA ALA A 394 -17.44 -5.58 9.44
C ALA A 394 -18.26 -6.82 9.03
N GLY A 395 -17.83 -8.03 9.39
CA GLY A 395 -18.55 -9.28 9.11
C GLY A 395 -17.71 -10.42 8.54
N GLY A 396 -16.40 -10.22 8.36
CA GLY A 396 -15.46 -11.30 8.10
C GLY A 396 -15.23 -12.21 9.32
N GLY A 397 -14.67 -13.39 9.08
CA GLY A 397 -14.39 -14.38 10.11
C GLY A 397 -13.05 -14.16 10.84
N GLU A 398 -12.86 -14.90 11.94
CA GLU A 398 -11.69 -14.81 12.82
C GLU A 398 -10.34 -15.03 12.11
N GLY A 399 -10.33 -15.76 10.98
CA GLY A 399 -9.12 -16.00 10.20
C GLY A 399 -8.47 -14.70 9.70
N LEU A 400 -9.26 -13.65 9.42
CA LEU A 400 -8.73 -12.36 8.98
C LEU A 400 -7.91 -11.66 10.08
N ARG A 401 -8.21 -11.91 11.36
CA ARG A 401 -7.38 -11.42 12.49
C ARG A 401 -6.02 -12.11 12.54
N LEU A 402 -5.95 -13.38 12.13
CA LEU A 402 -4.67 -14.08 11.98
C LEU A 402 -3.87 -13.49 10.82
N ILE A 403 -4.50 -13.15 9.70
CA ILE A 403 -3.84 -12.44 8.60
C ILE A 403 -3.29 -11.10 9.08
N ALA A 404 -4.07 -10.30 9.81
CA ALA A 404 -3.61 -9.04 10.39
C ALA A 404 -2.35 -9.22 11.26
N GLY A 405 -2.31 -10.27 12.11
CA GLY A 405 -1.14 -10.54 12.94
C GLY A 405 0.09 -11.00 12.16
N LEU A 406 -0.09 -11.74 11.06
CA LEU A 406 1.01 -12.18 10.19
C LEU A 406 1.60 -11.00 9.41
N VAL A 407 0.75 -10.08 8.93
CA VAL A 407 1.20 -8.81 8.32
C VAL A 407 1.94 -7.98 9.36
N ALA A 408 1.36 -7.79 10.56
CA ALA A 408 1.98 -7.00 11.62
C ALA A 408 3.33 -7.58 12.10
N GLY A 409 3.55 -8.89 11.94
CA GLY A 409 4.85 -9.52 12.15
C GLY A 409 5.99 -8.88 11.36
N TRP A 410 5.70 -8.17 10.26
CA TRP A 410 6.70 -7.44 9.47
C TRP A 410 7.53 -6.47 10.33
N PHE A 411 6.87 -5.76 11.25
CA PHE A 411 7.49 -4.82 12.17
C PHE A 411 8.49 -5.50 13.14
N PHE A 412 8.28 -6.79 13.42
CA PHE A 412 9.06 -7.60 14.37
C PHE A 412 10.03 -8.58 13.69
N GLY A 413 10.22 -8.47 12.37
CA GLY A 413 11.22 -9.25 11.61
C GLY A 413 10.67 -10.21 10.57
N ALA A 414 9.35 -10.26 10.35
CA ALA A 414 8.73 -11.03 9.27
C ALA A 414 8.91 -10.37 7.88
N ASN A 415 10.14 -9.98 7.56
CA ASN A 415 10.52 -9.29 6.34
C ASN A 415 11.75 -9.96 5.71
N THR A 416 12.11 -9.55 4.49
CA THR A 416 13.24 -10.14 3.74
C THR A 416 14.60 -9.90 4.39
N ALA A 417 14.73 -8.92 5.27
CA ALA A 417 15.94 -8.68 6.06
C ALA A 417 16.04 -9.57 7.31
N GLY A 418 14.94 -10.22 7.72
CA GLY A 418 14.86 -11.05 8.91
C GLY A 418 15.13 -10.31 10.22
N GLN A 419 14.91 -8.99 10.26
CA GLN A 419 15.24 -8.12 11.38
C GLN A 419 14.07 -7.18 11.70
N PRO A 420 13.81 -6.85 12.98
CA PRO A 420 12.79 -5.87 13.35
C PRO A 420 13.04 -4.51 12.68
N VAL A 421 11.95 -3.85 12.32
CA VAL A 421 11.92 -2.48 11.78
C VAL A 421 11.14 -1.52 12.68
N TYR A 422 10.60 -2.02 13.79
CA TYR A 422 10.01 -1.24 14.86
C TYR A 422 10.71 -1.52 16.18
N ASP A 423 10.97 -0.48 16.96
CA ASP A 423 11.49 -0.56 18.31
C ASP A 423 10.42 -0.10 19.33
N PRO A 424 9.86 -1.01 20.16
CA PRO A 424 8.85 -0.66 21.15
C PRO A 424 9.39 0.22 22.31
N GLU A 425 10.70 0.23 22.57
CA GLU A 425 11.29 1.02 23.65
C GLU A 425 11.41 2.51 23.30
N THR A 426 11.49 2.84 22.02
CA THR A 426 11.70 4.21 21.53
C THR A 426 10.58 4.72 20.63
N GLY A 427 9.80 3.84 20.03
CA GLY A 427 8.81 4.18 19.00
C GLY A 427 9.42 4.43 17.62
N VAL A 428 10.73 4.25 17.46
CA VAL A 428 11.42 4.35 16.18
C VAL A 428 10.86 3.31 15.21
N THR A 429 10.57 3.74 14.00
CA THR A 429 10.15 2.86 12.90
C THR A 429 11.00 3.14 11.68
N PHE A 430 11.72 2.15 11.19
CA PHE A 430 12.55 2.29 9.99
C PHE A 430 11.69 2.48 8.73
N ASP A 431 12.20 3.27 7.79
CA ASP A 431 11.51 3.63 6.54
C ASP A 431 11.09 2.41 5.72
N GLY A 432 11.91 1.36 5.67
CA GLY A 432 11.52 0.14 5.01
C GLY A 432 12.65 -0.86 4.76
N VAL A 433 12.29 -1.90 4.01
CA VAL A 433 13.17 -2.97 3.55
C VAL A 433 13.18 -2.97 2.03
N GLU A 434 14.35 -2.71 1.44
CA GLU A 434 14.57 -2.65 0.01
C GLU A 434 14.34 -4.02 -0.66
N THR A 435 14.17 -4.03 -1.98
CA THR A 435 13.96 -5.26 -2.76
C THR A 435 15.13 -6.24 -2.66
N ASP A 436 16.34 -5.76 -2.34
CA ASP A 436 17.54 -6.58 -2.11
C ASP A 436 17.69 -7.06 -0.66
N GLY A 437 16.75 -6.73 0.22
CA GLY A 437 16.75 -7.10 1.64
C GLY A 437 17.52 -6.15 2.56
N ARG A 438 18.07 -5.03 2.05
CA ARG A 438 18.71 -4.01 2.88
C ARG A 438 17.65 -3.19 3.63
N ILE A 439 17.91 -2.84 4.89
CA ILE A 439 17.04 -1.95 5.68
C ILE A 439 17.45 -0.50 5.44
N ASN A 440 16.47 0.35 5.10
CA ASN A 440 16.61 1.79 5.22
C ASN A 440 16.28 2.19 6.66
N ARG A 441 17.31 2.59 7.43
CA ARG A 441 17.23 2.88 8.87
C ARG A 441 16.84 4.33 9.19
N ASN A 442 16.57 5.16 8.18
CA ASN A 442 15.93 6.45 8.43
C ASN A 442 14.55 6.23 9.07
N SER A 443 14.08 7.22 9.82
CA SER A 443 12.85 7.11 10.61
C SER A 443 12.09 8.43 10.62
N GLY A 444 11.67 8.88 9.44
CA GLY A 444 10.89 10.10 9.26
C GLY A 444 9.47 10.01 9.83
N ALA A 445 8.68 11.06 9.63
CA ALA A 445 7.31 11.11 10.13
C ALA A 445 6.45 10.00 9.54
N GLU A 446 6.48 9.76 8.23
CA GLU A 446 5.64 8.74 7.58
C GLU A 446 5.81 7.35 8.20
N SER A 447 7.06 6.85 8.28
CA SER A 447 7.34 5.50 8.79
C SER A 447 6.98 5.39 10.27
N THR A 448 7.33 6.39 11.07
CA THR A 448 6.98 6.50 12.49
C THR A 448 5.47 6.48 12.70
N ILE A 449 4.73 7.31 11.97
CA ILE A 449 3.27 7.42 12.07
C ILE A 449 2.60 6.08 11.75
N HIS A 450 2.97 5.43 10.64
CA HIS A 450 2.35 4.17 10.25
C HIS A 450 2.78 2.97 11.13
N GLY A 451 3.98 3.00 11.69
CA GLY A 451 4.38 2.11 12.78
C GLY A 451 3.46 2.28 13.99
N LEU A 452 3.25 3.52 14.45
CA LEU A 452 2.42 3.82 15.62
C LEU A 452 0.93 3.55 15.40
N LEU A 453 0.39 3.82 14.22
CA LEU A 453 -0.99 3.44 13.88
C LEU A 453 -1.17 1.92 13.94
N THR A 454 -0.16 1.16 13.51
CA THR A 454 -0.18 -0.31 13.66
C THR A 454 -0.11 -0.72 15.14
N MET A 455 0.79 -0.11 15.94
CA MET A 455 0.89 -0.46 17.36
C MET A 455 -0.38 -0.12 18.14
N LEU A 456 -1.07 0.99 17.82
CA LEU A 456 -2.37 1.32 18.38
C LEU A 456 -3.42 0.24 18.06
N LEU A 457 -3.41 -0.29 16.83
CA LEU A 457 -4.28 -1.40 16.44
C LEU A 457 -3.93 -2.68 17.21
N LEU A 458 -2.65 -2.98 17.42
CA LEU A 458 -2.22 -4.16 18.17
C LEU A 458 -2.57 -4.06 19.66
N ASP A 459 -2.37 -2.90 20.29
CA ASP A 459 -2.74 -2.64 21.68
C ASP A 459 -4.24 -2.84 21.91
N ALA A 460 -5.07 -2.44 20.94
CA ALA A 460 -6.51 -2.68 20.96
C ALA A 460 -6.93 -4.15 20.65
N ASN A 461 -6.01 -4.99 20.15
CA ASN A 461 -6.28 -6.35 19.71
C ASN A 461 -5.22 -7.35 20.24
N PRO A 462 -5.28 -7.74 21.54
CA PRO A 462 -4.24 -8.52 22.19
C PRO A 462 -3.94 -9.90 21.57
N ASP A 463 -4.94 -10.55 20.97
CA ASP A 463 -4.77 -11.82 20.23
C ASP A 463 -3.95 -11.65 18.95
N VAL A 464 -4.10 -10.50 18.29
CA VAL A 464 -3.34 -10.14 17.08
C VAL A 464 -1.94 -9.70 17.45
N ALA A 465 -1.79 -8.89 18.50
CA ALA A 465 -0.50 -8.50 19.07
C ALA A 465 0.32 -9.72 19.49
N ALA A 466 -0.30 -10.68 20.18
CA ALA A 466 0.38 -11.90 20.62
C ALA A 466 0.94 -12.73 19.46
N LEU A 467 0.26 -12.76 18.31
CA LEU A 467 0.84 -13.39 17.11
C LEU A 467 1.99 -12.55 16.57
N ALA A 468 1.76 -11.26 16.34
CA ALA A 468 2.72 -10.38 15.68
C ALA A 468 4.06 -10.35 16.43
N THR A 469 4.03 -10.16 17.75
CA THR A 469 5.23 -10.08 18.61
C THR A 469 5.86 -11.44 18.89
N SER A 470 5.15 -12.55 18.63
CA SER A 470 5.76 -13.88 18.68
C SER A 470 6.69 -14.12 17.50
N ILE A 471 6.53 -13.43 16.37
CA ILE A 471 7.32 -13.66 15.16
C ILE A 471 8.70 -13.03 15.31
N THR A 472 9.74 -13.80 14.97
CA THR A 472 11.14 -13.38 15.07
C THR A 472 11.88 -13.41 13.73
N GLY A 473 11.20 -13.78 12.64
CA GLY A 473 11.82 -13.85 11.33
C GLY A 473 10.94 -14.51 10.27
N LEU A 474 11.17 -14.15 9.00
CA LEU A 474 10.68 -14.90 7.84
C LEU A 474 11.71 -15.98 7.44
N ARG A 475 11.34 -17.27 7.49
CA ARG A 475 12.25 -18.40 7.21
C ARG A 475 12.27 -18.77 5.74
N SER A 476 11.11 -18.84 5.13
CA SER A 476 10.95 -19.16 3.71
C SER A 476 9.58 -18.72 3.22
N PHE A 477 9.45 -18.54 1.91
CA PHE A 477 8.19 -18.27 1.24
C PHE A 477 8.18 -18.88 -0.16
N SER A 478 7.00 -19.10 -0.69
CA SER A 478 6.76 -19.61 -2.05
C SER A 478 5.50 -18.94 -2.60
N GLY A 479 5.69 -18.00 -3.51
CA GLY A 479 4.64 -17.21 -4.15
C GLY A 479 4.72 -17.30 -5.67
N LEU A 480 4.36 -16.22 -6.36
CA LEU A 480 4.46 -16.16 -7.82
C LEU A 480 5.89 -16.40 -8.30
N ARG A 481 6.02 -17.18 -9.38
CA ARG A 481 7.27 -17.43 -10.08
C ARG A 481 7.17 -16.91 -11.51
N VAL A 482 8.26 -16.38 -12.04
CA VAL A 482 8.29 -15.75 -13.35
C VAL A 482 9.31 -16.44 -14.22
N LEU A 483 8.93 -16.75 -15.46
CA LEU A 483 9.81 -17.20 -16.52
C LEU A 483 9.82 -16.12 -17.60
N GLU A 484 10.95 -15.43 -17.69
CA GLU A 484 11.15 -14.31 -18.63
C GLU A 484 11.07 -14.80 -20.08
N ALA A 485 10.33 -14.09 -20.93
CA ALA A 485 10.18 -14.48 -22.32
C ALA A 485 11.51 -14.43 -23.08
N GLU A 486 12.38 -13.46 -22.79
CA GLU A 486 13.68 -13.33 -23.46
C GLU A 486 14.68 -14.43 -23.09
N SER A 487 14.41 -15.20 -22.03
CA SER A 487 15.22 -16.35 -21.60
C SER A 487 14.65 -17.68 -22.10
N ALA A 488 13.50 -17.66 -22.77
CA ALA A 488 12.85 -18.84 -23.32
C ALA A 488 13.47 -19.28 -24.66
N ARG A 489 13.03 -20.43 -25.21
CA ARG A 489 13.41 -20.82 -26.57
C ARG A 489 12.58 -20.05 -27.59
N LEU A 490 13.25 -19.24 -28.39
CA LEU A 490 12.63 -18.38 -29.40
C LEU A 490 12.76 -19.02 -30.79
N SER A 491 11.71 -18.92 -31.61
CA SER A 491 11.83 -19.17 -33.05
C SER A 491 12.54 -18.01 -33.75
N ALA A 492 13.00 -18.24 -34.99
CA ALA A 492 13.95 -17.37 -35.66
C ALA A 492 13.44 -15.93 -35.93
N GLY A 493 12.12 -15.73 -36.03
CA GLY A 493 11.52 -14.41 -36.26
C GLY A 493 11.25 -13.58 -34.99
N CYS A 494 11.47 -14.14 -33.80
CA CYS A 494 11.29 -13.42 -32.55
C CYS A 494 12.40 -12.39 -32.31
N VAL A 495 12.04 -11.26 -31.70
CA VAL A 495 12.97 -10.18 -31.36
C VAL A 495 12.79 -9.80 -29.89
N VAL A 496 13.88 -9.74 -29.13
CA VAL A 496 13.88 -9.19 -27.77
C VAL A 496 14.00 -7.68 -27.85
N GLU A 497 13.02 -6.96 -27.29
CA GLU A 497 12.96 -5.51 -27.29
C GLU A 497 13.12 -4.97 -25.85
N ARG A 498 14.02 -3.99 -25.69
CA ARG A 498 14.25 -3.28 -24.43
C ARG A 498 13.88 -1.81 -24.61
N PRO A 499 12.77 -1.33 -24.01
CA PRO A 499 12.36 0.06 -24.16
C PRO A 499 13.43 1.02 -23.62
N ALA A 500 13.74 2.08 -24.39
CA ALA A 500 14.76 3.05 -24.00
C ALA A 500 14.41 3.83 -22.71
N GLY A 501 13.13 3.94 -22.37
CA GLY A 501 12.63 4.58 -21.15
C GLY A 501 12.70 3.68 -19.90
N GLY A 502 13.23 2.46 -20.01
CA GLY A 502 13.26 1.48 -18.93
C GLY A 502 12.04 0.55 -18.92
N ALA A 503 11.91 -0.24 -17.86
CA ALA A 503 10.89 -1.29 -17.74
C ALA A 503 9.46 -0.76 -17.60
N TRP A 504 9.29 0.48 -17.13
CA TRP A 504 7.97 1.06 -16.87
C TRP A 504 7.26 1.45 -18.18
N THR A 505 6.11 0.84 -18.42
CA THR A 505 5.29 1.09 -19.62
C THR A 505 4.30 2.24 -19.46
N GLY A 506 4.19 2.82 -18.25
CA GLY A 506 3.07 3.69 -17.86
C GLY A 506 1.90 2.95 -17.23
N GLU A 507 1.87 1.63 -17.37
CA GLU A 507 0.81 0.74 -16.86
C GLU A 507 1.37 -0.36 -15.92
N GLY A 508 2.60 -0.79 -16.14
CA GLY A 508 3.27 -1.79 -15.33
C GLY A 508 4.75 -1.86 -15.69
N ASN A 509 5.55 -2.54 -14.87
CA ASN A 509 6.93 -2.86 -15.20
C ASN A 509 6.98 -4.15 -16.02
N LEU A 510 7.69 -4.11 -17.14
CA LEU A 510 8.12 -5.30 -17.86
C LEU A 510 9.07 -6.12 -16.98
N SER A 511 8.81 -7.41 -16.88
CA SER A 511 9.71 -8.33 -16.20
C SER A 511 11.04 -8.42 -16.96
N GLY A 512 12.16 -8.52 -16.25
CA GLY A 512 13.50 -8.46 -16.86
C GLY A 512 13.85 -7.15 -17.61
N GLY A 513 12.95 -6.16 -17.63
CA GLY A 513 13.07 -4.91 -18.38
C GLY A 513 13.00 -5.08 -19.90
N ALA A 514 12.41 -6.16 -20.40
CA ALA A 514 12.28 -6.46 -21.83
C ALA A 514 10.95 -7.16 -22.14
N PHE A 515 10.57 -7.20 -23.41
CA PHE A 515 9.57 -8.15 -23.89
C PHE A 515 10.07 -8.78 -25.21
N VAL A 516 9.51 -9.92 -25.58
CA VAL A 516 9.72 -10.55 -26.88
C VAL A 516 8.60 -10.18 -27.83
N ARG A 517 8.93 -9.54 -28.94
CA ARG A 517 8.03 -9.38 -30.08
C ARG A 517 7.95 -10.70 -30.85
N VAL A 518 6.76 -11.26 -30.97
CA VAL A 518 6.47 -12.56 -31.60
C VAL A 518 5.54 -12.33 -32.80
N PRO A 519 6.10 -12.26 -34.03
CA PRO A 519 5.31 -12.13 -35.26
C PRO A 519 4.38 -13.32 -35.50
N ALA A 520 3.37 -13.15 -36.34
CA ALA A 520 2.40 -14.19 -36.66
C ALA A 520 3.08 -15.46 -37.19
N GLY A 521 2.76 -16.60 -36.59
CA GLY A 521 3.36 -17.90 -36.90
C GLY A 521 4.62 -18.23 -36.11
N GLU A 522 5.26 -17.25 -35.47
CA GLU A 522 6.42 -17.47 -34.60
C GLU A 522 6.00 -17.97 -33.21
N THR A 523 6.95 -18.59 -32.50
CA THR A 523 6.71 -19.32 -31.26
C THR A 523 7.75 -19.02 -30.19
N VAL A 524 7.30 -18.96 -28.94
CA VAL A 524 8.14 -18.94 -27.73
C VAL A 524 7.83 -20.17 -26.90
N GLU A 525 8.85 -20.93 -26.48
CA GLU A 525 8.69 -22.13 -25.66
C GLU A 525 9.39 -22.02 -24.31
N PHE A 526 8.64 -22.29 -23.25
CA PHE A 526 9.11 -22.33 -21.87
C PHE A 526 9.20 -23.79 -21.41
N ASP A 527 10.31 -24.16 -20.79
CA ASP A 527 10.38 -25.37 -19.99
C ASP A 527 9.87 -25.06 -18.59
N VAL A 528 8.76 -25.68 -18.21
CA VAL A 528 8.15 -25.52 -16.89
C VAL A 528 8.40 -26.79 -16.09
N THR A 529 9.12 -26.64 -14.98
CA THR A 529 9.53 -27.76 -14.12
C THR A 529 8.72 -27.83 -12.83
N GLU A 530 8.02 -26.75 -12.52
CA GLU A 530 7.12 -26.59 -11.41
C GLU A 530 5.93 -27.55 -11.54
N ALA A 531 5.54 -28.14 -10.41
CA ALA A 531 4.47 -29.12 -10.35
C ALA A 531 3.18 -28.48 -9.81
N GLY A 532 2.14 -28.46 -10.63
CA GLY A 532 0.83 -27.96 -10.21
C GLY A 532 0.76 -26.43 -10.12
N GLY A 533 -0.46 -25.89 -10.09
CA GLY A 533 -0.71 -24.45 -9.97
C GLY A 533 -1.46 -23.90 -11.17
N ILE A 534 -1.24 -22.62 -11.46
CA ILE A 534 -1.96 -21.87 -12.49
C ILE A 534 -0.96 -21.08 -13.32
N LEU A 535 -1.09 -21.20 -14.64
CA LEU A 535 -0.32 -20.41 -15.59
C LEU A 535 -1.04 -19.11 -15.92
N HIS A 536 -0.29 -18.01 -15.94
CA HIS A 536 -0.73 -16.71 -16.42
C HIS A 536 0.23 -16.22 -17.51
N ALA A 537 -0.31 -15.71 -18.60
CA ALA A 537 0.46 -15.00 -19.60
C ALA A 537 0.59 -13.53 -19.20
N LEU A 538 1.79 -13.00 -19.28
CA LEU A 538 2.03 -11.58 -19.18
C LEU A 538 2.37 -11.05 -20.58
N ILE A 539 1.42 -10.37 -21.19
CA ILE A 539 1.52 -9.79 -22.54
C ILE A 539 1.28 -8.29 -22.39
N TRP A 540 2.17 -7.47 -22.95
CA TRP A 540 1.91 -6.04 -23.10
C TRP A 540 0.89 -5.86 -24.22
N ARG A 541 -0.38 -5.83 -23.85
CA ARG A 541 -1.49 -5.74 -24.80
C ARG A 541 -1.54 -4.36 -25.42
N GLN A 542 -1.70 -4.31 -26.74
CA GLN A 542 -1.81 -3.07 -27.49
C GLN A 542 -3.25 -2.52 -27.47
N ALA A 543 -3.38 -1.19 -27.61
CA ALA A 543 -4.69 -0.54 -27.76
C ALA A 543 -5.42 -1.01 -29.03
N ALA A 544 -4.72 -0.99 -30.17
CA ALA A 544 -5.19 -1.57 -31.42
C ALA A 544 -5.23 -3.10 -31.36
N ASP A 545 -6.06 -3.71 -32.21
CA ASP A 545 -6.03 -5.16 -32.39
C ASP A 545 -4.64 -5.63 -32.86
N ALA A 546 -4.09 -6.63 -32.18
CA ALA A 546 -2.79 -7.23 -32.45
C ALA A 546 -2.89 -8.76 -32.57
N GLY A 547 -4.12 -9.29 -32.76
CA GLY A 547 -4.40 -10.72 -32.81
C GLY A 547 -4.35 -11.39 -31.43
N ASP A 548 -4.10 -12.69 -31.45
CA ASP A 548 -4.09 -13.55 -30.26
C ASP A 548 -2.75 -14.27 -30.07
N ALA A 549 -2.43 -14.58 -28.83
CA ALA A 549 -1.46 -15.62 -28.48
C ALA A 549 -2.21 -16.95 -28.25
N VAL A 550 -1.81 -18.00 -28.96
CA VAL A 550 -2.26 -19.38 -28.71
C VAL A 550 -1.28 -20.05 -27.76
N TRP A 551 -1.79 -20.51 -26.64
CA TRP A 551 -1.02 -21.22 -25.64
C TRP A 551 -1.29 -22.71 -25.73
N GLU A 552 -0.24 -23.52 -25.77
CA GLU A 552 -0.31 -24.98 -25.83
C GLU A 552 0.64 -25.59 -24.79
N VAL A 553 0.13 -26.53 -24.00
CA VAL A 553 0.94 -27.22 -22.99
C VAL A 553 1.18 -28.67 -23.41
N TYR A 554 2.44 -29.10 -23.40
CA TYR A 554 2.87 -30.40 -23.88
C TYR A 554 3.57 -31.21 -22.81
N ARG A 555 3.27 -32.52 -22.79
CA ARG A 555 4.08 -33.54 -22.13
C ARG A 555 4.75 -34.39 -23.20
N GLY A 556 6.05 -34.18 -23.40
CA GLY A 556 6.75 -34.73 -24.56
C GLY A 556 6.05 -34.27 -25.85
N ARG A 557 5.57 -35.21 -26.67
CA ARG A 557 4.83 -34.90 -27.91
C ARG A 557 3.31 -34.77 -27.74
N LYS A 558 2.77 -35.11 -26.56
CA LYS A 558 1.32 -35.08 -26.32
C LYS A 558 0.91 -33.68 -25.86
N ARG A 559 0.04 -33.02 -26.61
CA ARG A 559 -0.64 -31.80 -26.15
C ARG A 559 -1.65 -32.15 -25.07
N LEU A 560 -1.55 -31.51 -23.92
CA LEU A 560 -2.46 -31.70 -22.79
C LEU A 560 -3.69 -30.80 -22.93
N TRP A 561 -3.47 -29.52 -23.22
CA TRP A 561 -4.54 -28.54 -23.45
C TRP A 561 -4.03 -27.35 -24.28
N SER A 562 -4.96 -26.52 -24.74
CA SER A 562 -4.68 -25.26 -25.43
C SER A 562 -5.72 -24.20 -25.06
N THR A 563 -5.29 -22.95 -25.02
CA THR A 563 -6.15 -21.77 -24.81
C THR A 563 -5.66 -20.60 -25.67
N ARG A 564 -6.37 -19.47 -25.63
CA ARG A 564 -5.96 -18.23 -26.31
C ARG A 564 -6.10 -17.03 -25.37
N THR A 565 -5.23 -16.05 -25.56
CA THR A 565 -5.32 -14.74 -24.91
C THR A 565 -5.19 -13.64 -25.96
N PRO A 566 -5.97 -12.55 -25.86
CA PRO A 566 -5.80 -11.40 -26.73
C PRO A 566 -4.41 -10.77 -26.54
N ALA A 567 -3.82 -10.33 -27.65
CA ALA A 567 -2.56 -9.58 -27.68
C ALA A 567 -2.76 -8.07 -27.90
N GLY A 568 -3.98 -7.67 -28.29
CA GLY A 568 -4.34 -6.27 -28.48
C GLY A 568 -5.81 -6.01 -28.14
N GLY A 569 -6.33 -4.91 -28.66
CA GLY A 569 -7.74 -4.53 -28.54
C GLY A 569 -8.14 -4.14 -27.12
N THR A 570 -7.28 -3.44 -26.37
CA THR A 570 -7.71 -2.85 -25.08
C THR A 570 -8.69 -1.68 -25.30
N GLY A 571 -8.66 -1.05 -26.47
CA GLY A 571 -9.49 0.11 -26.80
C GLY A 571 -8.84 1.42 -26.34
N ASP A 572 -9.66 2.45 -26.14
CA ASP A 572 -9.17 3.75 -25.68
C ASP A 572 -8.71 3.68 -24.22
N ARG A 573 -7.56 4.28 -23.94
CA ARG A 573 -6.97 4.33 -22.59
C ARG A 573 -7.86 5.04 -21.55
N GLY A 574 -8.73 5.95 -21.99
CA GLY A 574 -9.63 6.68 -21.09
C GLY A 574 -8.87 7.42 -19.98
N LEU A 575 -9.02 6.97 -18.73
CA LEU A 575 -8.36 7.53 -17.55
C LEU A 575 -6.97 6.96 -17.26
N THR A 576 -6.53 5.90 -17.94
CA THR A 576 -5.20 5.31 -17.71
C THR A 576 -4.10 6.18 -18.32
N GLU A 577 -2.88 6.08 -17.79
CA GLU A 577 -1.76 6.95 -18.18
C GLU A 577 -1.11 6.53 -19.51
N ALA A 578 -1.25 5.27 -19.92
CA ALA A 578 -0.61 4.69 -21.10
C ALA A 578 -1.60 3.97 -22.02
N ASP A 579 -1.25 3.90 -23.30
CA ASP A 579 -1.99 3.07 -24.25
C ASP A 579 -1.64 1.60 -24.06
N GLY A 580 -2.66 0.76 -23.93
CA GLY A 580 -2.50 -0.67 -23.74
C GLY A 580 -2.51 -1.09 -22.28
N MET A 581 -2.33 -2.39 -22.04
CA MET A 581 -2.52 -2.99 -20.72
C MET A 581 -1.47 -4.06 -20.43
N LEU A 582 -0.98 -4.11 -19.19
CA LEU A 582 -0.03 -5.14 -18.71
C LEU A 582 -0.60 -5.83 -17.47
N VAL A 583 -1.64 -6.64 -17.69
CA VAL A 583 -2.35 -7.40 -16.65
C VAL A 583 -2.15 -8.91 -16.89
N PRO A 584 -1.75 -9.70 -15.88
CA PRO A 584 -1.63 -11.15 -16.02
C PRO A 584 -2.94 -11.81 -16.46
N GLN A 585 -2.89 -12.56 -17.56
CA GLN A 585 -4.05 -13.25 -18.15
C GLN A 585 -4.02 -14.73 -17.79
N ARG A 586 -5.03 -15.22 -17.06
CA ARG A 586 -5.11 -16.63 -16.68
C ARG A 586 -5.21 -17.54 -17.92
N LEU A 587 -4.30 -18.51 -18.01
CA LEU A 587 -4.27 -19.50 -19.10
C LEU A 587 -4.99 -20.79 -18.73
N GLY A 588 -4.68 -21.34 -17.55
CA GLY A 588 -5.21 -22.63 -17.12
C GLY A 588 -4.33 -23.30 -16.07
N ASP A 589 -4.71 -24.52 -15.70
CA ASP A 589 -4.02 -25.29 -14.65
C ASP A 589 -2.68 -25.86 -15.17
N LEU A 590 -1.63 -25.69 -14.37
CA LEU A 590 -0.34 -26.33 -14.58
C LEU A 590 -0.41 -27.80 -14.13
N PRO A 591 -0.04 -28.78 -14.97
CA PRO A 591 0.05 -30.18 -14.57
C PRO A 591 1.13 -30.43 -13.50
N ALA A 592 1.06 -31.59 -12.83
CA ALA A 592 2.05 -31.97 -11.81
C ALA A 592 3.40 -32.44 -12.37
N ASP A 593 3.45 -32.78 -13.66
CA ASP A 593 4.66 -33.24 -14.35
C ASP A 593 5.29 -32.07 -15.11
N ALA A 594 6.61 -32.10 -15.33
CA ALA A 594 7.29 -31.12 -16.18
C ALA A 594 6.67 -31.08 -17.59
N VAL A 595 6.51 -29.86 -18.12
CA VAL A 595 5.85 -29.59 -19.40
C VAL A 595 6.61 -28.55 -20.20
N VAL A 596 6.35 -28.54 -21.51
CA VAL A 596 6.71 -27.42 -22.37
C VAL A 596 5.45 -26.59 -22.60
N VAL A 597 5.54 -25.28 -22.32
CA VAL A 597 4.47 -24.33 -22.63
C VAL A 597 4.90 -23.55 -23.86
N ARG A 598 4.13 -23.66 -24.95
CA ARG A 598 4.37 -22.95 -26.20
C ARG A 598 3.37 -21.82 -26.36
N CYS A 599 3.86 -20.61 -26.60
CA CYS A 599 3.10 -19.46 -27.09
C CYS A 599 3.31 -19.33 -28.60
N THR A 600 2.25 -19.47 -29.39
CA THR A 600 2.27 -19.23 -30.84
C THR A 600 1.49 -17.96 -31.15
N SER A 601 2.12 -16.99 -31.79
CA SER A 601 1.45 -15.74 -32.17
C SER A 601 0.57 -15.92 -33.41
N ARG A 602 -0.64 -15.33 -33.39
CA ARG A 602 -1.52 -15.16 -34.56
C ARG A 602 -1.55 -13.72 -35.07
N GLY A 603 -0.66 -12.86 -34.60
CA GLY A 603 -0.62 -11.43 -34.92
C GLY A 603 0.73 -10.83 -34.58
N ASP A 604 0.77 -9.86 -33.68
CA ASP A 604 2.01 -9.21 -33.21
C ASP A 604 2.06 -9.21 -31.68
N VAL A 605 2.37 -10.36 -31.09
CA VAL A 605 2.33 -10.51 -29.63
C VAL A 605 3.57 -9.87 -29.01
N ARG A 606 3.39 -9.01 -28.00
CA ARG A 606 4.46 -8.49 -27.14
C ARG A 606 4.50 -9.27 -25.82
N LEU A 607 5.21 -10.38 -25.81
CA LEU A 607 5.23 -11.31 -24.70
C LEU A 607 6.30 -10.90 -23.68
N ASP A 608 5.88 -10.56 -22.47
CA ASP A 608 6.76 -10.18 -21.36
C ASP A 608 7.25 -11.43 -20.62
N ALA A 609 6.33 -12.23 -20.09
CA ALA A 609 6.69 -13.41 -19.29
C ALA A 609 5.57 -14.47 -19.23
N LEU A 610 5.95 -15.66 -18.77
CA LEU A 610 5.02 -16.66 -18.25
C LEU A 610 5.09 -16.67 -16.72
N VAL A 611 3.97 -16.42 -16.05
CA VAL A 611 3.87 -16.36 -14.59
C VAL A 611 3.20 -17.62 -14.07
N ILE A 612 3.83 -18.27 -13.08
CA ILE A 612 3.34 -19.48 -12.43
C ILE A 612 2.88 -19.09 -11.02
N GLN A 613 1.58 -19.24 -10.76
CA GLN A 613 1.02 -19.16 -9.42
C GLN A 613 0.98 -20.57 -8.82
N PRO A 614 1.61 -20.81 -7.65
CA PRO A 614 1.52 -22.10 -6.96
C PRO A 614 0.07 -22.45 -6.62
N ALA A 615 -0.25 -23.75 -6.61
CA ALA A 615 -1.56 -24.20 -6.15
C ALA A 615 -1.82 -23.82 -4.68
N VAL A 616 -0.76 -23.84 -3.87
CA VAL A 616 -0.72 -23.31 -2.52
C VAL A 616 0.52 -22.44 -2.38
N ALA A 617 0.32 -21.13 -2.24
CA ALA A 617 1.38 -20.21 -1.89
C ALA A 617 1.62 -20.26 -0.37
N THR A 618 2.86 -20.11 0.08
CA THR A 618 3.21 -20.31 1.50
C THR A 618 4.17 -19.26 2.04
N ALA A 619 4.06 -18.96 3.33
CA ALA A 619 5.07 -18.23 4.10
C ALA A 619 5.29 -18.92 5.45
N VAL A 620 6.56 -19.16 5.80
CA VAL A 620 6.99 -19.82 7.05
C VAL A 620 7.69 -18.79 7.92
N TYR A 621 7.18 -18.61 9.13
CA TYR A 621 7.66 -17.64 10.11
C TYR A 621 8.31 -18.36 11.28
N ALA A 622 9.48 -17.89 11.71
CA ALA A 622 10.03 -18.23 13.00
C ALA A 622 9.23 -17.53 14.09
N THR A 623 8.96 -18.23 15.20
CA THR A 623 8.34 -17.62 16.38
C THR A 623 9.15 -17.92 17.63
N THR A 624 8.88 -17.22 18.73
CA THR A 624 9.53 -17.44 20.03
C THR A 624 9.36 -18.86 20.58
N SER A 625 8.33 -19.59 20.16
CA SER A 625 8.04 -20.96 20.64
C SER A 625 8.00 -22.04 19.55
N GLY A 626 8.31 -21.72 18.30
CA GLY A 626 8.14 -22.67 17.19
C GLY A 626 8.07 -21.99 15.82
N SER A 627 7.05 -22.32 15.02
CA SER A 627 6.86 -21.73 13.70
C SER A 627 5.40 -21.46 13.41
N ALA A 628 5.09 -20.34 12.77
CA ALA A 628 3.79 -20.12 12.15
C ALA A 628 3.91 -20.34 10.64
N VAL A 629 2.90 -20.92 10.01
CA VAL A 629 2.88 -21.11 8.55
C VAL A 629 1.56 -20.65 7.99
N LEU A 630 1.63 -19.79 6.97
CA LEU A 630 0.52 -19.42 6.10
C LEU A 630 0.53 -20.31 4.86
N TYR A 631 -0.64 -20.85 4.52
CA TYR A 631 -0.92 -21.53 3.27
C TYR A 631 -2.10 -20.83 2.59
N ALA A 632 -1.90 -20.25 1.41
CA ALA A 632 -2.91 -19.54 0.63
C ALA A 632 -3.25 -20.33 -0.64
N GLU A 633 -4.51 -20.72 -0.83
CA GLU A 633 -4.94 -21.51 -1.98
C GLU A 633 -5.14 -20.64 -3.22
N GLY A 634 -4.62 -21.09 -4.37
CA GLY A 634 -4.73 -20.33 -5.62
C GLY A 634 -5.75 -20.85 -6.64
N THR A 635 -6.05 -22.16 -6.64
CA THR A 635 -6.75 -22.86 -7.74
C THR A 635 -8.27 -22.88 -7.65
N GLY A 636 -8.85 -22.43 -6.53
CA GLY A 636 -10.27 -22.55 -6.22
C GLY A 636 -10.70 -23.97 -5.83
N ARG A 637 -9.76 -24.88 -5.55
CA ARG A 637 -10.04 -26.28 -5.17
C ARG A 637 -9.32 -26.64 -3.88
N ASP A 638 -9.93 -27.49 -3.07
CA ASP A 638 -9.30 -27.98 -1.86
C ASP A 638 -7.96 -28.67 -2.15
N GLN A 639 -6.92 -28.28 -1.41
CA GLN A 639 -5.58 -28.82 -1.50
C GLN A 639 -5.21 -29.60 -0.24
N ARG A 640 -4.32 -30.59 -0.41
CA ARG A 640 -3.65 -31.28 0.70
C ARG A 640 -2.15 -31.31 0.45
N VAL A 641 -1.42 -30.49 1.20
CA VAL A 641 0.03 -30.35 1.07
C VAL A 641 0.75 -30.92 2.28
N ALA A 642 2.05 -31.19 2.16
CA ALA A 642 2.86 -31.58 3.31
C ALA A 642 2.91 -30.43 4.34
N ALA A 643 2.91 -30.77 5.63
CA ALA A 643 3.18 -29.80 6.67
C ALA A 643 4.63 -29.27 6.52
N LEU A 644 4.80 -27.96 6.57
CA LEU A 644 6.11 -27.29 6.44
C LEU A 644 6.78 -27.07 7.80
N ALA A 645 6.01 -27.17 8.88
CA ALA A 645 6.49 -27.18 10.25
C ALA A 645 5.58 -28.08 11.11
N PRO A 646 6.10 -28.63 12.23
CA PRO A 646 5.25 -29.23 13.25
C PRO A 646 4.27 -28.20 13.80
N GLY A 647 3.04 -28.63 14.11
CA GLY A 647 2.05 -27.73 14.67
C GLY A 647 0.62 -28.22 14.49
N SER A 648 -0.31 -27.42 14.98
CA SER A 648 -1.74 -27.57 14.70
C SER A 648 -2.26 -26.32 14.03
N GLY A 649 -3.45 -26.38 13.44
CA GLY A 649 -3.96 -25.22 12.71
C GLY A 649 -5.36 -25.41 12.20
N ARG A 650 -5.92 -24.33 11.70
CA ARG A 650 -7.30 -24.26 11.23
C ARG A 650 -7.30 -23.81 9.78
N ALA A 651 -8.24 -24.36 9.03
CA ALA A 651 -8.49 -23.95 7.66
C ALA A 651 -9.61 -22.91 7.65
N TYR A 652 -9.48 -21.91 6.79
CA TYR A 652 -10.40 -20.79 6.66
C TYR A 652 -10.88 -20.68 5.22
N GLU A 653 -12.14 -20.31 5.02
CA GLU A 653 -12.63 -19.85 3.72
C GLU A 653 -12.05 -18.44 3.42
N ALA A 654 -12.24 -17.95 2.20
CA ALA A 654 -11.79 -16.62 1.78
C ALA A 654 -12.30 -15.50 2.70
N ASP A 655 -13.50 -15.65 3.26
CA ASP A 655 -14.08 -14.67 4.18
C ASP A 655 -13.48 -14.72 5.60
N GLY A 656 -12.53 -15.62 5.86
CA GLY A 656 -11.94 -15.86 7.17
C GLY A 656 -12.78 -16.74 8.09
N SER A 657 -13.90 -17.29 7.63
CA SER A 657 -14.72 -18.22 8.42
C SER A 657 -14.02 -19.58 8.57
N GLN A 658 -14.04 -20.10 9.79
CA GLN A 658 -13.30 -21.31 10.14
C GLN A 658 -13.99 -22.59 9.65
N ARG A 659 -13.22 -23.53 9.09
CA ARG A 659 -13.66 -24.85 8.58
C ARG A 659 -12.85 -26.00 9.19
N GLY A 660 -12.79 -26.00 10.52
CA GLY A 660 -12.24 -27.09 11.33
C GLY A 660 -10.72 -27.21 11.29
N GLN A 661 -10.22 -28.29 11.93
CA GLN A 661 -8.78 -28.59 12.01
C GLN A 661 -8.20 -28.86 10.62
N ALA A 662 -7.05 -28.26 10.33
CA ALA A 662 -6.37 -28.37 9.04
C ALA A 662 -5.32 -29.49 9.01
N VAL A 663 -4.73 -29.84 10.15
CA VAL A 663 -3.60 -30.77 10.22
C VAL A 663 -4.08 -32.19 10.53
N GLY A 664 -3.62 -33.16 9.74
CA GLY A 664 -3.89 -34.58 9.99
C GLY A 664 -3.02 -35.50 9.12
N GLY A 665 -2.39 -36.52 9.72
CA GLY A 665 -1.57 -37.50 9.00
C GLY A 665 -0.36 -36.88 8.27
N GLY A 666 0.27 -35.86 8.86
CA GLY A 666 1.43 -35.15 8.28
C GLY A 666 1.09 -34.21 7.12
N LYS A 667 -0.20 -34.00 6.83
CA LYS A 667 -0.68 -33.11 5.75
C LYS A 667 -1.51 -31.97 6.31
N VAL A 668 -1.54 -30.88 5.57
CA VAL A 668 -2.33 -29.67 5.83
C VAL A 668 -3.40 -29.55 4.74
N ARG A 669 -4.66 -29.45 5.14
CA ARG A 669 -5.79 -29.12 4.25
C ARG A 669 -5.86 -27.61 4.07
N VAL A 670 -5.89 -27.15 2.82
CA VAL A 670 -6.14 -25.75 2.45
C VAL A 670 -7.41 -25.70 1.61
N ARG A 671 -8.34 -24.81 1.94
CA ARG A 671 -9.67 -24.74 1.30
C ARG A 671 -9.59 -23.96 -0.01
N GLY A 672 -10.36 -24.38 -1.01
CA GLY A 672 -10.42 -23.69 -2.31
C GLY A 672 -10.76 -22.21 -2.15
N GLY A 673 -9.90 -21.32 -2.65
CA GLY A 673 -10.02 -19.87 -2.55
C GLY A 673 -9.76 -19.29 -1.15
N GLY A 674 -9.51 -20.12 -0.15
CA GLY A 674 -9.26 -19.71 1.23
C GLY A 674 -7.79 -19.81 1.63
N PHE A 675 -7.56 -19.91 2.93
CA PHE A 675 -6.22 -20.02 3.49
C PHE A 675 -6.20 -20.91 4.73
N THR A 676 -5.01 -21.22 5.22
CA THR A 676 -4.80 -22.02 6.43
C THR A 676 -3.60 -21.48 7.18
N VAL A 677 -3.74 -21.43 8.51
CA VAL A 677 -2.65 -21.02 9.40
C VAL A 677 -2.37 -22.15 10.38
N THR A 678 -1.12 -22.59 10.45
CA THR A 678 -0.63 -23.56 11.45
C THR A 678 0.40 -22.91 12.37
N ARG A 679 0.47 -23.34 13.64
CA ARG A 679 1.42 -22.88 14.66
C ARG A 679 1.87 -23.99 15.59
#